data_AF-A0A450Y7N2-F1
#
_entry.id   AF-A0A450Y7N2-F1
#
_cell.length_a   1.000
_cell.length_b   1.000
_cell.length_c   1.000
_cell.angle_alpha   90.00
_cell.angle_beta   90.00
_cell.angle_gamma   90.00
#
_symmetry.space_group_name_H-M   'P 1'
#
loop_
_entity.id
_entity.type
_entity.pdbx_description
1 polymer ?
#
loop_
_entity_poly.entity_id
_entity_poly.type
_entity_poly.pdbx_seq_one_letter_code
_entity_poly.pdbx_strand_id
1 'polypeptide(L)'
;MNLASSRQLLDRAIDALGLREGCLLPATEMPEEENREHWLEKGDWLALAKQVGARSIFFVGHEPVVVLAELPEGADERRFFNRIWSMARPQFLFLARPGQLEAYQLTKPPVRPGGQLAGENRRLKFATAIAEVQEEFRNFQRDQLESGAVYGGARLEPGADRADRALVRDLREVRRQLIESGLDPEYAHSLIARALFVRYLEDREIITKDYFDDVAGTNIEWQALLKKKIDAEGVFEKPELADRLFFRVLRDWEFTYTLFERLALDFNGDTLSVTQQEREKVGKDHLELLRKLLMGASVGEQGQLFLFAYRFDIVPIELISSIYEEFYTAKQGKGNTQGTHYTPPALAEYLLSQVLTKEVLDKRPRVLDPACGSGIFLVESFRRMARHAVMGKSESGGKDGRLSREELRAILAQQIAGIELNPEAARIAAFSLSLAWLHYQKARDIDENRALPNLRWEHDRERHDSAQHLNILYAGNAFEAIQNGDARVAERFGPGCADVVVGNPPWGEVKKNDKLGKAAWPITKKWCDPKKGRFVGDNEQSQAFVHLVLELLREGGVAGMLLSSGVLFKQAKNSQKFRGSWLARSRLGRVVNFAHVRDLYFSGKDRANKGIAPFILATFEKGAERRASILLLVGQTYRYRRQDPRRDPRHLGHALAVPG
;
A
#
# COMPACT_ATOMS: atom_id res chain seq x y z
N MET A 1 4.86 34.48 -34.93
CA MET A 1 4.20 34.49 -33.61
C MET A 1 5.09 33.74 -32.64
N ASN A 2 5.53 34.36 -31.55
CA ASN A 2 6.24 33.63 -30.50
C ASN A 2 5.23 32.68 -29.84
N LEU A 3 5.34 31.38 -30.11
CA LEU A 3 4.59 30.36 -29.38
C LEU A 3 5.00 30.46 -27.90
N ALA A 4 4.02 30.53 -27.00
CA ALA A 4 4.29 30.49 -25.57
C ALA A 4 5.05 29.18 -25.24
N SER A 5 6.07 29.26 -24.37
CA SER A 5 6.81 28.07 -23.98
C SER A 5 5.90 27.10 -23.22
N SER A 6 6.21 25.78 -23.26
CA SER A 6 5.48 24.76 -22.50
C SER A 6 5.29 25.16 -21.04
N ARG A 7 6.37 25.68 -20.43
CA ARG A 7 6.40 26.20 -19.07
C ARG A 7 5.44 27.37 -18.85
N GLN A 8 5.44 28.35 -19.74
CA GLN A 8 4.56 29.51 -19.64
C GLN A 8 3.09 29.12 -19.74
N LEU A 9 2.73 28.19 -20.64
CA LEU A 9 1.36 27.69 -20.74
C LEU A 9 0.94 26.95 -19.47
N LEU A 10 1.80 26.11 -18.92
CA LEU A 10 1.53 25.37 -17.69
C LEU A 10 1.39 26.30 -16.47
N ASP A 11 2.28 27.29 -16.32
CA ASP A 11 2.21 28.28 -15.24
C ASP A 11 0.91 29.08 -15.30
N ARG A 12 0.53 29.53 -16.49
CA ARG A 12 -0.72 30.27 -16.69
C ARG A 12 -1.95 29.41 -16.43
N ALA A 13 -1.90 28.12 -16.76
CA ALA A 13 -2.97 27.18 -16.43
C ALA A 13 -3.11 26.95 -14.93
N ILE A 14 -2.00 26.80 -14.22
CA ILE A 14 -1.97 26.69 -12.75
C ILE A 14 -2.67 27.89 -12.11
N ASP A 15 -2.32 29.10 -12.54
CA ASP A 15 -2.90 30.33 -12.01
C ASP A 15 -4.38 30.46 -12.42
N ALA A 16 -4.72 30.19 -13.69
CA ALA A 16 -6.09 30.28 -14.20
C ALA A 16 -7.08 29.31 -13.55
N LEU A 17 -6.60 28.15 -13.11
CA LEU A 17 -7.41 27.12 -12.46
C LEU A 17 -7.40 27.26 -10.93
N GLY A 18 -6.67 28.23 -10.38
CA GLY A 18 -6.56 28.47 -8.95
C GLY A 18 -5.81 27.36 -8.19
N LEU A 19 -4.95 26.60 -8.87
CA LEU A 19 -4.26 25.46 -8.26
C LEU A 19 -3.16 25.91 -7.29
N ARG A 20 -2.57 27.08 -7.53
CA ARG A 20 -1.48 27.64 -6.70
C ARG A 20 -1.96 28.00 -5.30
N GLU A 21 -3.21 28.43 -5.17
CA GLU A 21 -3.84 28.77 -3.89
C GLU A 21 -4.23 27.53 -3.08
N GLY A 22 -4.23 26.34 -3.70
CA GLY A 22 -4.44 25.06 -3.05
C GLY A 22 -3.13 24.34 -2.72
N CYS A 23 -3.18 23.02 -2.55
CA CYS A 23 -2.00 22.23 -2.22
C CYS A 23 -1.25 21.74 -3.47
N LEU A 24 -0.70 22.68 -4.24
CA LEU A 24 0.21 22.38 -5.36
C LEU A 24 1.66 22.34 -4.86
N LEU A 25 2.31 21.18 -4.92
CA LEU A 25 3.67 21.01 -4.41
C LEU A 25 4.64 20.65 -5.54
N PRO A 26 5.85 21.24 -5.54
CA PRO A 26 6.89 20.89 -6.51
C PRO A 26 7.36 19.44 -6.30
N ALA A 27 7.68 18.78 -7.41
CA ALA A 27 8.29 17.46 -7.38
C ALA A 27 9.75 17.55 -6.95
N THR A 28 10.09 16.95 -5.80
CA THR A 28 11.43 16.97 -5.22
C THR A 28 11.82 15.58 -4.74
N GLU A 29 13.10 15.22 -4.85
CA GLU A 29 13.58 13.93 -4.34
C GLU A 29 13.76 13.95 -2.81
N MET A 30 13.97 15.13 -2.24
CA MET A 30 14.28 15.38 -0.83
C MET A 30 13.41 16.53 -0.29
N PRO A 31 13.27 16.68 1.04
CA PRO A 31 12.54 17.80 1.62
C PRO A 31 13.27 19.12 1.33
N GLU A 32 12.55 20.05 0.72
CA GLU A 32 12.98 21.40 0.40
C GLU A 32 12.14 22.43 1.18
N GLU A 33 12.55 23.69 1.21
CA GLU A 33 11.86 24.74 1.98
C GLU A 33 10.37 24.85 1.60
N GLU A 34 10.05 24.78 0.30
CA GLU A 34 8.70 24.94 -0.24
C GLU A 34 7.74 23.79 0.11
N ASN A 35 8.25 22.62 0.53
CA ASN A 35 7.42 21.45 0.81
C ASN A 35 7.70 20.76 2.16
N ARG A 36 8.59 21.33 2.98
CA ARG A 36 9.05 20.74 4.24
C ARG A 36 7.91 20.38 5.18
N GLU A 37 6.93 21.28 5.34
CA GLU A 37 5.76 21.06 6.20
C GLU A 37 4.85 19.93 5.71
N HIS A 38 4.93 19.60 4.43
CA HIS A 38 4.15 18.55 3.79
C HIS A 38 4.91 17.23 3.62
N TRP A 39 6.23 17.23 3.82
CA TRP A 39 7.09 16.09 3.53
C TRP A 39 6.67 14.81 4.27
N LEU A 40 6.29 14.94 5.54
CA LEU A 40 5.87 13.81 6.37
C LEU A 40 4.69 13.03 5.75
N GLU A 41 3.75 13.76 5.14
CA GLU A 41 2.52 13.20 4.57
C GLU A 41 2.65 12.89 3.08
N LYS A 42 3.48 13.64 2.34
CA LYS A 42 3.47 13.65 0.87
C LYS A 42 4.82 13.34 0.24
N GLY A 43 5.89 13.22 1.02
CA GLY A 43 7.27 13.11 0.53
C GLY A 43 7.50 12.01 -0.49
N ASP A 44 6.93 10.81 -0.28
CA ASP A 44 7.05 9.72 -1.24
C ASP A 44 6.39 10.06 -2.59
N TRP A 45 5.24 10.75 -2.58
CA TRP A 45 4.58 11.19 -3.80
C TRP A 45 5.40 12.24 -4.54
N LEU A 46 6.04 13.16 -3.82
CA LEU A 46 6.90 14.20 -4.42
C LEU A 46 8.15 13.58 -5.05
N ALA A 47 8.79 12.64 -4.34
CA ALA A 47 9.94 11.89 -4.85
C ALA A 47 9.56 11.05 -6.08
N LEU A 48 8.41 10.38 -6.04
CA LEU A 48 7.88 9.63 -7.16
C LEU A 48 7.56 10.53 -8.36
N ALA A 49 6.93 11.69 -8.15
CA ALA A 49 6.72 12.66 -9.22
C ALA A 49 8.02 13.10 -9.87
N LYS A 50 9.06 13.33 -9.07
CA LYS A 50 10.39 13.70 -9.59
C LYS A 50 10.96 12.57 -10.46
N GLN A 51 10.86 11.32 -10.00
CA GLN A 51 11.33 10.12 -10.72
C GLN A 51 10.61 9.90 -12.07
N VAL A 52 9.33 10.25 -12.17
CA VAL A 52 8.57 10.14 -13.44
C VAL A 52 8.71 11.36 -14.35
N GLY A 53 9.46 12.39 -13.94
CA GLY A 53 9.66 13.61 -14.70
C GLY A 53 8.50 14.61 -14.61
N ALA A 54 7.65 14.49 -13.59
CA ALA A 54 6.63 15.49 -13.31
C ALA A 54 7.26 16.75 -12.68
N ARG A 55 6.60 17.88 -12.89
CA ARG A 55 7.00 19.17 -12.32
C ARG A 55 6.43 19.37 -10.92
N SER A 56 5.16 19.02 -10.75
CA SER A 56 4.42 19.24 -9.51
C SER A 56 3.21 18.32 -9.43
N ILE A 57 2.70 18.13 -8.21
CA ILE A 57 1.46 17.40 -7.96
C ILE A 57 0.49 18.32 -7.19
N PHE A 58 -0.76 18.35 -7.62
CA PHE A 58 -1.85 18.94 -6.85
C PHE A 58 -2.53 17.89 -5.98
N PHE A 59 -2.68 18.19 -4.69
CA PHE A 59 -3.27 17.31 -3.68
C PHE A 59 -4.62 17.82 -3.20
N VAL A 60 -5.54 16.89 -2.92
CA VAL A 60 -6.75 17.15 -2.13
C VAL A 60 -6.60 16.40 -0.81
N GLY A 61 -6.40 17.14 0.28
CA GLY A 61 -5.95 16.55 1.55
C GLY A 61 -4.57 15.91 1.40
N HIS A 62 -4.50 14.58 1.55
CA HIS A 62 -3.29 13.76 1.34
C HIS A 62 -3.29 13.03 -0.01
N GLU A 63 -4.38 13.10 -0.77
CA GLU A 63 -4.55 12.35 -2.03
C GLU A 63 -3.93 13.11 -3.21
N PRO A 64 -3.02 12.49 -3.99
CA PRO A 64 -2.53 13.09 -5.23
C PRO A 64 -3.62 13.01 -6.30
N VAL A 65 -4.05 14.15 -6.85
CA VAL A 65 -5.17 14.19 -7.82
C VAL A 65 -4.70 14.53 -9.22
N VAL A 66 -3.88 15.57 -9.37
CA VAL A 66 -3.40 16.04 -10.68
C VAL A 66 -1.87 16.01 -10.70
N VAL A 67 -1.29 15.33 -11.69
CA VAL A 67 0.13 15.42 -12.01
C VAL A 67 0.29 16.46 -13.10
N LEU A 68 1.21 17.42 -12.90
CA LEU A 68 1.51 18.45 -13.88
C LEU A 68 2.94 18.23 -14.39
N ALA A 69 3.10 18.15 -15.70
CA ALA A 69 4.36 17.79 -16.33
C ALA A 69 4.57 18.51 -17.65
N GLU A 70 5.84 18.67 -18.02
CA GLU A 70 6.26 19.12 -19.35
C GLU A 70 6.86 17.91 -20.06
N LEU A 71 6.41 17.62 -21.29
CA LEU A 71 6.99 16.52 -22.05
C LEU A 71 8.42 16.90 -22.45
N PRO A 72 9.46 16.14 -22.04
CA PRO A 72 10.83 16.44 -22.44
C PRO A 72 11.00 16.36 -23.96
N GLU A 73 11.88 17.17 -24.51
CA GLU A 73 12.18 17.16 -25.94
C GLU A 73 12.69 15.78 -26.37
N GLY A 74 12.14 15.24 -27.46
CA GLY A 74 12.49 13.90 -27.96
C GLY A 74 11.94 12.72 -27.15
N ALA A 75 11.24 12.95 -26.04
CA ALA A 75 10.62 11.87 -25.27
C ALA A 75 9.41 11.25 -25.99
N ASP A 76 9.26 9.93 -25.91
CA ASP A 76 8.05 9.23 -26.40
C ASP A 76 6.89 9.50 -25.44
N GLU A 77 5.87 10.19 -25.94
CA GLU A 77 4.66 10.58 -25.19
C GLU A 77 3.93 9.39 -24.53
N ARG A 78 3.96 8.22 -25.17
CA ARG A 78 3.25 7.02 -24.70
C ARG A 78 3.96 6.45 -23.49
N ARG A 79 5.28 6.44 -23.54
CA ARG A 79 6.15 6.01 -22.43
C ARG A 79 6.00 6.93 -21.24
N PHE A 80 6.02 8.23 -21.51
CA PHE A 80 5.86 9.25 -20.48
C PHE A 80 4.51 9.10 -19.77
N PHE A 81 3.43 8.95 -20.53
CA PHE A 81 2.11 8.68 -19.97
C PHE A 81 2.06 7.37 -19.17
N ASN A 82 2.55 6.25 -19.71
CA ASN A 82 2.51 4.95 -19.03
C ASN A 82 3.30 4.94 -17.72
N ARG A 83 4.41 5.69 -17.65
CA ARG A 83 5.18 5.91 -16.40
C ARG A 83 4.33 6.63 -15.36
N ILE A 84 3.67 7.73 -15.72
CA ILE A 84 2.80 8.47 -14.80
C ILE A 84 1.56 7.64 -14.42
N TRP A 85 0.99 6.90 -15.36
CA TRP A 85 -0.11 5.97 -15.11
C TRP A 85 0.25 4.91 -14.05
N SER A 86 1.50 4.42 -14.06
CA SER A 86 2.00 3.47 -13.07
C SER A 86 2.04 4.01 -11.63
N MET A 87 1.91 5.34 -11.42
CA MET A 87 1.75 5.91 -10.07
C MET A 87 0.42 5.49 -9.40
N ALA A 88 -0.53 4.97 -10.19
CA ALA A 88 -1.81 4.40 -9.81
C ALA A 88 -2.83 5.34 -9.15
N ARG A 89 -2.46 6.18 -8.19
CA ARG A 89 -3.40 7.01 -7.42
C ARG A 89 -3.84 8.29 -8.12
N PRO A 90 -2.94 9.06 -8.78
CA PRO A 90 -3.36 10.26 -9.51
C PRO A 90 -4.40 9.96 -10.57
N GLN A 91 -5.32 10.90 -10.78
CA GLN A 91 -6.47 10.71 -11.67
C GLN A 91 -6.32 11.47 -12.98
N PHE A 92 -5.57 12.58 -12.96
CA PHE A 92 -5.38 13.45 -14.10
C PHE A 92 -3.90 13.73 -14.34
N LEU A 93 -3.54 13.84 -15.62
CA LEU A 93 -2.24 14.35 -16.06
C LEU A 93 -2.47 15.61 -16.91
N PHE A 94 -1.89 16.72 -16.48
CA PHE A 94 -1.77 17.93 -17.31
C PHE A 94 -0.39 17.93 -17.95
N LEU A 95 -0.35 17.73 -19.26
CA LEU A 95 0.87 17.60 -20.03
C LEU A 95 1.05 18.82 -20.93
N ALA A 96 2.05 19.63 -20.65
CA ALA A 96 2.44 20.75 -21.48
C ALA A 96 3.47 20.33 -22.53
N ARG A 97 3.31 20.86 -23.74
CA ARG A 97 4.22 20.71 -24.88
C ARG A 97 4.39 22.09 -25.54
N PRO A 98 5.37 22.27 -26.44
CA PRO A 98 5.54 23.56 -27.11
C PRO A 98 4.23 24.00 -27.79
N GLY A 99 3.67 25.12 -27.33
CA GLY A 99 2.43 25.70 -27.87
C GLY A 99 1.11 25.00 -27.51
N GLN A 100 1.09 23.98 -26.64
CA GLN A 100 -0.15 23.27 -26.29
C GLN A 100 -0.15 22.70 -24.86
N LEU A 101 -1.34 22.62 -24.26
CA LEU A 101 -1.62 21.98 -22.97
C LEU A 101 -2.75 20.97 -23.14
N GLU A 102 -2.55 19.77 -22.61
CA GLU A 102 -3.54 18.69 -22.67
C GLU A 102 -3.82 18.13 -21.29
N ALA A 103 -5.09 17.81 -21.00
CA ALA A 103 -5.47 17.04 -19.84
C ALA A 103 -5.80 15.60 -20.25
N TYR A 104 -5.28 14.63 -19.51
CA TYR A 104 -5.51 13.20 -19.73
C TYR A 104 -6.08 12.52 -18.49
N GLN A 105 -6.95 11.52 -18.68
CA GLN A 105 -7.39 10.62 -17.60
C GLN A 105 -6.34 9.53 -17.37
N LEU A 106 -5.84 9.41 -16.14
CA LEU A 106 -4.99 8.29 -15.70
C LEU A 106 -5.81 7.07 -15.25
N THR A 107 -7.13 7.17 -15.30
CA THR A 107 -8.08 6.07 -15.00
C THR A 107 -8.43 5.23 -16.23
N LYS A 108 -7.84 5.54 -17.39
CA LYS A 108 -8.00 4.84 -18.67
C LYS A 108 -6.80 3.91 -18.94
N PRO A 109 -6.94 2.95 -19.87
CA PRO A 109 -5.88 2.01 -20.21
C PRO A 109 -4.56 2.69 -20.61
N PRO A 110 -3.40 2.05 -20.34
CA PRO A 110 -2.11 2.54 -20.80
C PRO A 110 -2.02 2.46 -22.32
N VAL A 111 -1.13 3.26 -22.92
CA VAL A 111 -0.95 3.32 -24.37
C VAL A 111 -0.15 2.11 -24.85
N ARG A 112 -0.73 1.34 -25.78
CA ARG A 112 -0.07 0.19 -26.40
C ARG A 112 1.00 0.58 -27.43
N PRO A 113 1.89 -0.36 -27.80
CA PRO A 113 2.68 -0.27 -29.03
C PRO A 113 1.79 0.10 -30.23
N GLY A 114 2.21 1.10 -31.02
CA GLY A 114 1.45 1.60 -32.18
C GLY A 114 0.20 2.46 -31.87
N GLY A 115 -0.24 2.53 -30.61
CA GLY A 115 -1.37 3.38 -30.20
C GLY A 115 -1.03 4.86 -30.08
N GLN A 116 -2.04 5.73 -30.14
CA GLN A 116 -1.89 7.19 -29.95
C GLN A 116 -2.26 7.61 -28.53
N LEU A 117 -1.59 8.62 -27.96
CA LEU A 117 -1.87 9.10 -26.60
C LEU A 117 -3.29 9.70 -26.44
N ALA A 118 -3.80 10.37 -27.48
CA ALA A 118 -5.16 10.94 -27.46
C ALA A 118 -6.28 9.90 -27.66
N GLY A 119 -5.94 8.65 -28.02
CA GLY A 119 -6.90 7.57 -28.28
C GLY A 119 -7.67 7.09 -27.03
N GLU A 120 -8.65 6.21 -27.23
CA GLU A 120 -9.42 5.54 -26.16
C GLU A 120 -10.12 6.51 -25.18
N ASN A 121 -10.46 7.72 -25.64
CA ASN A 121 -11.03 8.79 -24.81
C ASN A 121 -10.13 9.18 -23.62
N ARG A 122 -8.81 8.99 -23.72
CA ARG A 122 -7.83 9.39 -22.70
C ARG A 122 -7.74 10.91 -22.57
N ARG A 123 -7.70 11.62 -23.70
CA ARG A 123 -7.64 13.09 -23.70
C ARG A 123 -8.98 13.68 -23.30
N LEU A 124 -8.96 14.45 -22.22
CA LEU A 124 -10.09 15.20 -21.68
C LEU A 124 -10.25 16.53 -22.38
N LYS A 125 -9.15 17.28 -22.45
CA LYS A 125 -9.09 18.68 -22.86
C LYS A 125 -7.78 18.97 -23.58
N PHE A 126 -7.82 20.01 -24.40
CA PHE A 126 -6.74 20.48 -25.25
C PHE A 126 -6.88 22.00 -25.34
N ALA A 127 -5.78 22.72 -25.21
CA ALA A 127 -5.72 24.16 -25.38
C ALA A 127 -4.37 24.57 -25.99
N THR A 128 -4.38 25.59 -26.84
CA THR A 128 -3.20 26.23 -27.43
C THR A 128 -3.00 27.66 -26.95
N ALA A 129 -4.03 28.25 -26.34
CA ALA A 129 -4.00 29.59 -25.77
C ALA A 129 -4.52 29.64 -24.32
N ILE A 130 -4.11 30.66 -23.57
CA ILE A 130 -4.49 30.84 -22.15
C ILE A 130 -6.00 31.03 -22.00
N ALA A 131 -6.64 31.78 -22.91
CA ALA A 131 -8.09 31.99 -22.89
C ALA A 131 -8.85 30.65 -23.03
N GLU A 132 -8.35 29.76 -23.90
CA GLU A 132 -8.92 28.41 -24.06
C GLU A 132 -8.76 27.59 -22.79
N VAL A 133 -7.64 27.71 -22.06
CA VAL A 133 -7.47 27.01 -20.77
C VAL A 133 -8.55 27.41 -19.77
N GLN A 134 -8.84 28.70 -19.61
CA GLN A 134 -9.86 29.18 -18.68
C GLN A 134 -11.26 28.62 -19.00
N GLU A 135 -11.60 28.54 -20.28
CA GLU A 135 -12.91 28.05 -20.73
C GLU A 135 -12.97 26.52 -20.72
N GLU A 136 -12.03 25.86 -21.39
CA GLU A 136 -12.05 24.42 -21.62
C GLU A 136 -11.71 23.61 -20.37
N PHE A 137 -10.85 24.11 -19.49
CA PHE A 137 -10.43 23.42 -18.27
C PHE A 137 -11.23 23.85 -17.04
N ARG A 138 -12.30 24.63 -17.19
CA ARG A 138 -13.13 25.13 -16.07
C ARG A 138 -13.56 24.06 -15.07
N ASN A 139 -13.84 22.83 -15.53
CA ASN A 139 -14.22 21.71 -14.65
C ASN A 139 -13.07 21.18 -13.78
N PHE A 140 -11.84 21.64 -14.00
CA PHE A 140 -10.66 21.34 -13.20
C PHE A 140 -10.20 22.54 -12.36
N GLN A 141 -11.05 23.57 -12.20
CA GLN A 141 -10.81 24.60 -11.20
C GLN A 141 -10.68 23.97 -9.81
N ARG A 142 -9.87 24.60 -8.97
CA ARG A 142 -9.54 24.11 -7.63
C ARG A 142 -10.76 23.67 -6.83
N ASP A 143 -11.80 24.50 -6.77
CA ASP A 143 -13.05 24.23 -6.05
C ASP A 143 -13.75 22.96 -6.56
N GLN A 144 -13.72 22.72 -7.87
CA GLN A 144 -14.29 21.51 -8.50
C GLN A 144 -13.47 20.26 -8.19
N LEU A 145 -12.14 20.37 -8.11
CA LEU A 145 -11.25 19.28 -7.71
C LEU A 145 -11.40 18.94 -6.23
N GLU A 146 -11.35 19.95 -5.35
CA GLU A 146 -11.43 19.78 -3.89
C GLU A 146 -12.80 19.28 -3.43
N SER A 147 -13.90 19.73 -4.07
CA SER A 147 -15.25 19.23 -3.79
C SER A 147 -15.53 17.84 -4.40
N GLY A 148 -14.72 17.41 -5.37
CA GLY A 148 -14.99 16.23 -6.19
C GLY A 148 -16.11 16.42 -7.22
N ALA A 149 -16.60 17.65 -7.43
CA ALA A 149 -17.65 17.94 -8.42
C ALA A 149 -17.23 17.55 -9.85
N VAL A 150 -15.92 17.55 -10.13
CA VAL A 150 -15.35 17.05 -11.40
C VAL A 150 -15.86 15.65 -11.75
N TYR A 151 -16.09 14.77 -10.76
CA TYR A 151 -16.57 13.40 -10.96
C TYR A 151 -18.08 13.27 -11.21
N GLY A 152 -18.85 14.36 -11.14
CA GLY A 152 -20.29 14.35 -11.40
C GLY A 152 -20.66 14.19 -12.87
N GLY A 153 -19.71 14.33 -13.80
CA GLY A 153 -19.94 14.23 -15.25
C GLY A 153 -19.89 12.80 -15.78
N ALA A 154 -20.71 12.49 -16.79
CA ALA A 154 -20.86 11.14 -17.39
C ALA A 154 -19.59 10.55 -18.05
N ARG A 155 -18.48 11.29 -18.11
CA ARG A 155 -17.21 10.89 -18.74
C ARG A 155 -16.12 10.46 -17.75
N LEU A 156 -16.35 10.64 -16.45
CA LEU A 156 -15.37 10.38 -15.39
C LEU A 156 -15.83 9.20 -14.55
N GLU A 157 -15.75 8.02 -15.15
CA GLU A 157 -15.98 6.74 -14.45
C GLU A 157 -14.84 6.52 -13.43
N PRO A 158 -15.11 5.93 -12.26
CA PRO A 158 -14.08 5.41 -11.37
C PRO A 158 -13.37 4.25 -12.09
N GLY A 159 -12.40 4.58 -12.94
CA GLY A 159 -11.94 3.71 -14.01
C GLY A 159 -11.44 2.36 -13.51
N ALA A 160 -11.96 1.29 -14.11
CA ALA A 160 -11.48 -0.07 -13.90
C ALA A 160 -10.02 -0.25 -14.37
N ASP A 161 -9.57 0.63 -15.26
CA ASP A 161 -8.25 0.60 -15.89
C ASP A 161 -7.22 1.51 -15.22
N ARG A 162 -7.51 2.03 -14.02
CA ARG A 162 -6.49 2.65 -13.17
C ARG A 162 -5.47 1.59 -12.76
N ALA A 163 -4.17 1.92 -12.76
CA ALA A 163 -3.10 0.92 -12.67
C ALA A 163 -3.22 -0.06 -11.49
N ASP A 164 -3.66 0.39 -10.31
CA ASP A 164 -3.87 -0.49 -9.16
C ASP A 164 -4.95 -1.55 -9.40
N ARG A 165 -6.11 -1.14 -9.93
CA ARG A 165 -7.23 -2.02 -10.23
C ARG A 165 -6.94 -2.91 -11.43
N ALA A 166 -6.31 -2.34 -12.45
CA ALA A 166 -5.93 -3.06 -13.65
C ALA A 166 -4.90 -4.14 -13.32
N LEU A 167 -3.90 -3.87 -12.47
CA LEU A 167 -2.86 -4.85 -12.13
C LEU A 167 -3.48 -6.06 -11.42
N VAL A 168 -4.33 -5.80 -10.43
CA VAL A 168 -5.06 -6.86 -9.72
C VAL A 168 -5.91 -7.70 -10.70
N ARG A 169 -6.67 -7.05 -11.59
CA ARG A 169 -7.47 -7.73 -12.61
C ARG A 169 -6.59 -8.59 -13.52
N ASP A 170 -5.51 -8.02 -14.06
CA ASP A 170 -4.61 -8.70 -14.98
C ASP A 170 -3.97 -9.92 -14.32
N LEU A 171 -3.60 -9.81 -13.05
CA LEU A 171 -2.99 -10.90 -12.29
C LEU A 171 -3.97 -12.02 -11.91
N ARG A 172 -5.24 -11.69 -11.68
CA ARG A 172 -6.30 -12.72 -11.57
C ARG A 172 -6.43 -13.51 -12.85
N GLU A 173 -6.33 -12.83 -13.98
CA GLU A 173 -6.41 -13.45 -15.29
C GLU A 173 -5.19 -14.35 -15.54
N VAL A 174 -3.97 -13.91 -15.17
CA VAL A 174 -2.78 -14.78 -15.19
C VAL A 174 -2.97 -16.04 -14.34
N ARG A 175 -3.48 -15.87 -13.11
CA ARG A 175 -3.75 -17.01 -12.22
C ARG A 175 -4.78 -17.96 -12.80
N ARG A 176 -5.87 -17.44 -13.38
CA ARG A 176 -6.91 -18.24 -14.02
C ARG A 176 -6.31 -19.11 -15.12
N GLN A 177 -5.52 -18.52 -16.01
CA GLN A 177 -4.92 -19.24 -17.13
C GLN A 177 -3.89 -20.30 -16.69
N LEU A 178 -3.07 -20.01 -15.67
CA LEU A 178 -2.17 -21.02 -15.10
C LEU A 178 -2.93 -22.19 -14.47
N ILE A 179 -4.06 -21.94 -13.81
CA ILE A 179 -4.89 -23.02 -13.25
C ILE A 179 -5.54 -23.84 -14.37
N GLU A 180 -6.02 -23.18 -15.42
CA GLU A 180 -6.61 -23.84 -16.59
C GLU A 180 -5.60 -24.65 -17.40
N SER A 181 -4.30 -24.32 -17.31
CA SER A 181 -3.23 -25.16 -17.88
C SER A 181 -2.91 -26.40 -17.02
N GLY A 182 -3.64 -26.63 -15.93
CA GLY A 182 -3.49 -27.80 -15.06
C GLY A 182 -2.56 -27.58 -13.86
N LEU A 183 -2.12 -26.35 -13.58
CA LEU A 183 -1.31 -26.05 -12.41
C LEU A 183 -2.18 -25.88 -11.16
N ASP A 184 -1.76 -26.48 -10.05
CA ASP A 184 -2.50 -26.30 -8.79
C ASP A 184 -2.55 -24.82 -8.39
N PRO A 185 -3.68 -24.32 -7.85
CA PRO A 185 -3.84 -22.91 -7.46
C PRO A 185 -2.76 -22.39 -6.50
N GLU A 186 -2.18 -23.29 -5.71
CA GLU A 186 -1.07 -23.02 -4.82
C GLU A 186 0.20 -22.64 -5.58
N TYR A 187 0.64 -23.47 -6.52
CA TYR A 187 1.85 -23.23 -7.30
C TYR A 187 1.66 -22.09 -8.29
N ALA A 188 0.47 -21.93 -8.89
CA ALA A 188 0.16 -20.76 -9.71
C ALA A 188 0.35 -19.45 -8.92
N HIS A 189 -0.06 -19.45 -7.65
CA HIS A 189 0.14 -18.29 -6.78
C HIS A 189 1.61 -18.03 -6.46
N SER A 190 2.34 -19.06 -6.00
CA SER A 190 3.77 -18.95 -5.67
C SER A 190 4.61 -18.52 -6.87
N LEU A 191 4.26 -18.97 -8.07
CA LEU A 191 4.92 -18.60 -9.31
C LEU A 191 4.68 -17.13 -9.69
N ILE A 192 3.42 -16.65 -9.62
CA ILE A 192 3.10 -15.23 -9.87
C ILE A 192 3.79 -14.33 -8.85
N ALA A 193 3.75 -14.69 -7.57
CA ALA A 193 4.41 -13.99 -6.49
C ALA A 193 5.92 -13.82 -6.77
N ARG A 194 6.63 -14.93 -7.02
CA ARG A 194 8.07 -14.89 -7.33
C ARG A 194 8.35 -14.05 -8.57
N ALA A 195 7.56 -14.17 -9.62
CA ALA A 195 7.76 -13.38 -10.84
C ALA A 195 7.57 -11.87 -10.63
N LEU A 196 6.56 -11.47 -9.85
CA LEU A 196 6.38 -10.05 -9.47
C LEU A 196 7.54 -9.54 -8.63
N PHE A 197 8.05 -10.37 -7.72
CA PHE A 197 9.21 -10.01 -6.91
C PHE A 197 10.47 -9.83 -7.76
N VAL A 198 10.78 -10.76 -8.67
CA VAL A 198 11.92 -10.60 -9.57
C VAL A 198 11.78 -9.34 -10.42
N ARG A 199 10.58 -9.06 -10.97
CA ARG A 199 10.32 -7.82 -11.72
C ARG A 199 10.51 -6.57 -10.85
N TYR A 200 10.11 -6.61 -9.59
CA TYR A 200 10.33 -5.50 -8.65
C TYR A 200 11.81 -5.26 -8.40
N LEU A 201 12.58 -6.31 -8.11
CA LEU A 201 14.02 -6.20 -7.88
C LEU A 201 14.76 -5.72 -9.13
N GLU A 202 14.42 -6.25 -10.29
CA GLU A 202 15.05 -5.89 -11.57
C GLU A 202 14.69 -4.46 -11.98
N ASP A 203 13.42 -4.06 -11.87
CA ASP A 203 12.99 -2.72 -12.28
C ASP A 203 13.62 -1.62 -11.42
N ARG A 204 13.87 -1.91 -10.14
CA ARG A 204 14.54 -1.02 -9.18
C ARG A 204 16.06 -1.13 -9.17
N GLU A 205 16.63 -1.94 -10.07
CA GLU A 205 18.08 -2.17 -10.17
C GLU A 205 18.70 -2.73 -8.87
N ILE A 206 17.88 -3.43 -8.08
CA ILE A 206 18.32 -4.16 -6.88
C ILE A 206 19.07 -5.43 -7.28
N ILE A 207 18.57 -6.10 -8.33
CA ILE A 207 19.33 -7.10 -9.07
C ILE A 207 19.66 -6.52 -10.43
N THR A 208 20.93 -6.61 -10.81
CA THR A 208 21.47 -6.09 -12.06
C THR A 208 21.90 -7.24 -12.97
N LYS A 209 22.42 -6.92 -14.16
CA LYS A 209 23.01 -7.91 -15.05
C LYS A 209 24.06 -8.77 -14.35
N ASP A 210 24.87 -8.19 -13.47
CA ASP A 210 25.92 -8.91 -12.75
C ASP A 210 25.33 -9.99 -11.83
N TYR A 211 24.14 -9.76 -11.25
CA TYR A 211 23.44 -10.77 -10.46
C TYR A 211 22.96 -11.93 -11.34
N PHE A 212 22.38 -11.64 -12.50
CA PHE A 212 21.96 -12.69 -13.43
C PHE A 212 23.16 -13.47 -13.98
N ASP A 213 24.29 -12.81 -14.23
CA ASP A 213 25.53 -13.44 -14.67
C ASP A 213 26.14 -14.34 -13.56
N ASP A 214 26.08 -13.92 -12.29
CA ASP A 214 26.50 -14.73 -11.13
C ASP A 214 25.66 -16.01 -11.01
N VAL A 215 24.32 -15.88 -11.09
CA VAL A 215 23.42 -17.03 -11.11
C VAL A 215 23.69 -17.92 -12.33
N ALA A 216 23.96 -17.32 -13.49
CA ALA A 216 24.26 -18.07 -14.70
C ALA A 216 25.59 -18.85 -14.59
N GLY A 217 26.55 -18.31 -13.82
CA GLY A 217 27.85 -18.91 -13.60
C GLY A 217 28.57 -19.23 -14.91
N THR A 218 29.10 -20.45 -15.00
CA THR A 218 29.82 -20.96 -16.19
C THR A 218 28.92 -21.61 -17.24
N ASN A 219 27.59 -21.60 -17.04
CA ASN A 219 26.66 -22.21 -17.99
C ASN A 219 26.58 -21.38 -19.28
N ILE A 220 27.17 -21.92 -20.36
CA ILE A 220 27.29 -21.24 -21.65
C ILE A 220 25.91 -20.94 -22.26
N GLU A 221 24.93 -21.84 -22.10
CA GLU A 221 23.58 -21.66 -22.64
C GLU A 221 22.84 -20.53 -21.92
N TRP A 222 22.95 -20.48 -20.59
CA TRP A 222 22.35 -19.39 -19.78
C TRP A 222 23.01 -18.05 -20.08
N GLN A 223 24.34 -18.01 -20.21
CA GLN A 223 25.07 -16.82 -20.62
C GLN A 223 24.69 -16.35 -22.03
N ALA A 224 24.48 -17.28 -22.96
CA ALA A 224 23.99 -16.95 -24.31
C ALA A 224 22.56 -16.40 -24.28
N LEU A 225 21.68 -16.97 -23.44
CA LEU A 225 20.32 -16.51 -23.21
C LEU A 225 20.28 -15.06 -22.70
N LEU A 226 21.14 -14.72 -21.75
CA LEU A 226 21.29 -13.37 -21.22
C LEU A 226 21.83 -12.38 -22.26
N LYS A 227 22.59 -12.83 -23.26
CA LYS A 227 23.16 -11.98 -24.33
C LYS A 227 22.24 -11.85 -25.55
N LYS A 228 21.31 -12.78 -25.75
CA LYS A 228 20.43 -12.82 -26.91
C LYS A 228 19.56 -11.56 -26.98
N LYS A 229 19.70 -10.79 -28.06
CA LYS A 229 18.82 -9.64 -28.33
C LYS A 229 17.39 -10.15 -28.56
N ILE A 230 16.42 -9.39 -28.07
CA ILE A 230 14.99 -9.71 -28.15
C ILE A 230 14.48 -9.36 -29.56
N ASP A 231 15.02 -10.02 -30.56
CA ASP A 231 14.69 -9.75 -31.95
C ASP A 231 13.67 -10.81 -32.40
N ALA A 232 12.47 -10.38 -32.79
CA ALA A 232 11.44 -11.12 -33.56
C ALA A 232 10.22 -11.79 -32.87
N GLU A 233 9.70 -11.30 -31.72
CA GLU A 233 8.38 -11.74 -31.18
C GLU A 233 7.25 -10.70 -31.30
N GLY A 234 7.41 -9.64 -32.09
CA GLY A 234 6.33 -8.73 -32.52
C GLY A 234 5.69 -7.83 -31.45
N VAL A 235 5.86 -8.12 -30.16
CA VAL A 235 5.44 -7.26 -29.03
C VAL A 235 6.59 -6.33 -28.57
N PHE A 236 7.81 -6.63 -29.02
CA PHE A 236 9.08 -6.04 -28.58
C PHE A 236 9.63 -4.92 -29.45
N GLU A 237 8.84 -4.30 -30.33
CA GLU A 237 9.28 -3.06 -30.95
C GLU A 237 9.21 -1.89 -29.93
N LYS A 238 10.18 -1.81 -29.00
CA LYS A 238 10.83 -0.58 -28.46
C LYS A 238 11.49 -0.74 -27.05
N PRO A 239 12.56 0.04 -26.73
CA PRO A 239 13.58 -0.15 -25.67
C PRO A 239 13.25 -0.56 -24.21
N GLU A 240 12.01 -0.53 -23.72
CA GLU A 240 11.76 -0.54 -22.26
C GLU A 240 11.89 -1.91 -21.57
N LEU A 241 11.59 -2.99 -22.30
CA LEU A 241 11.76 -4.36 -21.83
C LEU A 241 12.99 -5.03 -22.47
N ALA A 242 13.63 -4.35 -23.43
CA ALA A 242 14.80 -4.86 -24.15
C ALA A 242 15.94 -5.17 -23.19
N ASP A 243 16.13 -4.33 -22.18
CA ASP A 243 17.22 -4.46 -21.21
C ASP A 243 16.84 -5.37 -20.01
N ARG A 244 15.61 -5.90 -19.98
CA ARG A 244 15.14 -6.79 -18.92
C ARG A 244 15.55 -8.23 -19.22
N LEU A 245 16.21 -8.85 -18.25
CA LEU A 245 16.81 -10.17 -18.32
C LEU A 245 15.86 -11.24 -17.78
N PHE A 246 14.98 -10.92 -16.83
CA PHE A 246 14.10 -11.92 -16.22
C PHE A 246 13.21 -12.65 -17.25
N PHE A 247 12.68 -11.94 -18.25
CA PHE A 247 11.92 -12.57 -19.34
C PHE A 247 12.75 -13.55 -20.17
N ARG A 248 14.07 -13.34 -20.24
CA ARG A 248 14.99 -14.25 -20.90
C ARG A 248 15.12 -15.49 -20.04
N VAL A 249 15.38 -15.33 -18.74
CA VAL A 249 15.47 -16.43 -17.77
C VAL A 249 14.27 -17.37 -17.83
N LEU A 250 13.04 -16.84 -17.92
CA LEU A 250 11.79 -17.62 -18.00
C LEU A 250 11.72 -18.60 -19.19
N ARG A 251 12.59 -18.46 -20.20
CA ARG A 251 12.68 -19.40 -21.32
C ARG A 251 13.35 -20.72 -20.96
N ASP A 252 14.12 -20.72 -19.88
CA ASP A 252 14.81 -21.91 -19.38
C ASP A 252 14.33 -22.26 -17.98
N TRP A 253 13.80 -23.47 -17.83
CA TRP A 253 13.19 -23.91 -16.58
C TRP A 253 14.23 -24.03 -15.46
N GLU A 254 15.40 -24.59 -15.76
CA GLU A 254 16.43 -24.84 -14.76
C GLU A 254 17.04 -23.53 -14.31
N PHE A 255 17.34 -22.62 -15.25
CA PHE A 255 17.80 -21.28 -14.92
C PHE A 255 16.81 -20.51 -14.06
N THR A 256 15.51 -20.59 -14.39
CA THR A 256 14.45 -19.94 -13.62
C THR A 256 14.40 -20.44 -12.18
N TYR A 257 14.48 -21.74 -11.97
CA TYR A 257 14.40 -22.33 -10.63
C TYR A 257 15.68 -22.11 -9.83
N THR A 258 16.85 -22.13 -10.47
CA THR A 258 18.12 -21.73 -9.85
C THR A 258 18.10 -20.26 -9.44
N LEU A 259 17.55 -19.37 -10.27
CA LEU A 259 17.35 -17.97 -9.91
C LEU A 259 16.44 -17.82 -8.68
N PHE A 260 15.31 -18.54 -8.65
CA PHE A 260 14.38 -18.49 -7.52
C PHE A 260 15.02 -18.99 -6.22
N GLU A 261 15.83 -20.04 -6.27
CA GLU A 261 16.54 -20.55 -5.10
C GLU A 261 17.63 -19.60 -4.62
N ARG A 262 18.40 -19.02 -5.55
CA ARG A 262 19.38 -18.00 -5.19
C ARG A 262 18.72 -16.79 -4.55
N LEU A 263 17.60 -16.33 -5.10
CA LEU A 263 16.80 -15.24 -4.51
C LEU A 263 16.26 -15.61 -3.13
N ALA A 264 15.80 -16.85 -2.92
CA ALA A 264 15.36 -17.31 -1.62
C ALA A 264 16.52 -17.29 -0.60
N LEU A 265 17.74 -17.65 -0.99
CA LEU A 265 18.90 -17.55 -0.11
C LEU A 265 19.27 -16.09 0.20
N ASP A 266 19.42 -15.27 -0.85
CA ASP A 266 19.96 -13.90 -0.74
C ASP A 266 18.95 -12.95 -0.07
N PHE A 267 17.65 -13.12 -0.32
CA PHE A 267 16.56 -12.29 0.23
C PHE A 267 15.80 -12.98 1.37
N ASN A 268 16.43 -13.94 2.04
CA ASN A 268 15.97 -14.53 3.28
C ASN A 268 14.56 -15.18 3.22
N GLY A 269 14.36 -16.00 2.18
CA GLY A 269 13.92 -17.39 2.31
C GLY A 269 12.43 -17.66 2.47
N ASP A 270 11.81 -17.15 3.52
CA ASP A 270 10.52 -17.71 3.96
C ASP A 270 9.36 -17.45 3.00
N THR A 271 9.44 -16.36 2.21
CA THR A 271 8.36 -15.96 1.30
C THR A 271 8.61 -16.43 -0.14
N LEU A 272 9.86 -16.79 -0.48
CA LEU A 272 10.29 -17.12 -1.84
C LEU A 272 10.74 -18.58 -1.97
N SER A 273 10.65 -19.35 -0.88
CA SER A 273 11.09 -20.74 -0.81
C SER A 273 10.39 -21.59 -1.87
N VAL A 274 11.19 -22.34 -2.62
CA VAL A 274 10.70 -23.28 -3.61
C VAL A 274 10.55 -24.64 -2.96
N THR A 275 9.36 -25.22 -3.04
CA THR A 275 9.15 -26.60 -2.54
C THR A 275 9.51 -27.62 -3.61
N GLN A 276 9.93 -28.82 -3.19
CA GLN A 276 10.19 -29.91 -4.13
C GLN A 276 8.94 -30.28 -4.95
N GLN A 277 7.77 -30.30 -4.31
CA GLN A 277 6.50 -30.59 -4.98
C GLN A 277 6.17 -29.56 -6.06
N GLU A 278 6.49 -28.29 -5.83
CA GLU A 278 6.34 -27.24 -6.84
C GLU A 278 7.26 -27.46 -8.05
N ARG A 279 8.53 -27.86 -7.82
CA ARG A 279 9.46 -28.21 -8.91
C ARG A 279 8.93 -29.34 -9.79
N GLU A 280 8.25 -30.32 -9.21
CA GLU A 280 7.67 -31.45 -9.95
C GLU A 280 6.41 -31.07 -10.75
N LYS A 281 5.69 -30.03 -10.32
CA LYS A 281 4.39 -29.64 -10.89
C LYS A 281 4.45 -28.48 -11.88
N VAL A 282 5.44 -27.61 -11.77
CA VAL A 282 5.61 -26.48 -12.69
C VAL A 282 6.45 -26.92 -13.88
N GLY A 283 5.86 -26.98 -15.08
CA GLY A 283 6.56 -27.31 -16.33
C GLY A 283 7.01 -26.09 -17.14
N LYS A 284 7.74 -26.34 -18.23
CA LYS A 284 8.20 -25.33 -19.20
C LYS A 284 7.04 -24.53 -19.79
N ASP A 285 5.92 -25.18 -20.10
CA ASP A 285 4.74 -24.53 -20.67
C ASP A 285 4.12 -23.51 -19.72
N HIS A 286 4.16 -23.76 -18.40
CA HIS A 286 3.69 -22.81 -17.39
C HIS A 286 4.58 -21.56 -17.34
N LEU A 287 5.90 -21.73 -17.44
CA LEU A 287 6.85 -20.60 -17.47
C LEU A 287 6.71 -19.80 -18.77
N GLU A 288 6.52 -20.46 -19.90
CA GLU A 288 6.29 -19.77 -21.18
C GLU A 288 4.95 -19.03 -21.20
N LEU A 289 3.89 -19.60 -20.62
CA LEU A 289 2.61 -18.93 -20.44
C LEU A 289 2.78 -17.69 -19.54
N LEU A 290 3.42 -17.84 -18.39
CA LEU A 290 3.73 -16.70 -17.49
C LEU A 290 4.54 -15.62 -18.21
N ARG A 291 5.58 -16.01 -18.97
CA ARG A 291 6.40 -15.09 -19.77
C ARG A 291 5.55 -14.28 -20.74
N LYS A 292 4.73 -14.96 -21.55
CA LYS A 292 3.81 -14.31 -22.51
C LYS A 292 2.85 -13.34 -21.83
N LEU A 293 2.28 -13.74 -20.71
CA LEU A 293 1.33 -12.93 -19.95
C LEU A 293 1.98 -11.68 -19.36
N LEU A 294 3.15 -11.83 -18.72
CA LEU A 294 3.91 -10.70 -18.16
C LEU A 294 4.37 -9.72 -19.25
N MET A 295 4.61 -10.22 -20.46
CA MET A 295 4.91 -9.40 -21.64
C MET A 295 3.68 -8.75 -22.27
N GLY A 296 2.47 -9.01 -21.76
CA GLY A 296 1.23 -8.44 -22.27
C GLY A 296 0.76 -9.04 -23.60
N ALA A 297 1.19 -10.26 -23.94
CA ALA A 297 0.68 -10.97 -25.11
C ALA A 297 -0.83 -11.23 -24.97
N SER A 298 -1.57 -11.09 -26.07
CA SER A 298 -3.00 -11.41 -26.10
C SER A 298 -3.18 -12.92 -25.98
N VAL A 299 -3.89 -13.36 -24.95
CA VAL A 299 -4.30 -14.78 -24.82
C VAL A 299 -5.82 -14.82 -24.88
N GLY A 300 -6.37 -14.99 -26.08
CA GLY A 300 -7.81 -15.15 -26.35
C GLY A 300 -8.58 -13.86 -26.72
N GLU A 301 -9.90 -14.03 -26.93
CA GLU A 301 -10.84 -12.99 -27.42
C GLU A 301 -11.35 -12.01 -26.33
N GLN A 302 -11.12 -12.27 -25.04
CA GLN A 302 -11.80 -11.56 -23.93
C GLN A 302 -10.97 -10.61 -23.08
N GLY A 303 -9.71 -10.33 -23.40
CA GLY A 303 -8.99 -9.27 -22.67
C GLY A 303 -7.54 -9.12 -23.05
N GLN A 304 -7.12 -7.89 -23.30
CA GLN A 304 -5.72 -7.57 -23.52
C GLN A 304 -5.10 -7.11 -22.18
N LEU A 305 -4.15 -7.88 -21.65
CA LEU A 305 -3.45 -7.56 -20.41
C LEU A 305 -2.59 -6.30 -20.55
N PHE A 306 -2.37 -5.59 -19.44
CA PHE A 306 -1.53 -4.39 -19.38
C PHE A 306 -0.18 -4.63 -18.69
N LEU A 307 0.22 -5.90 -18.50
CA LEU A 307 1.43 -6.24 -17.75
C LEU A 307 2.72 -5.60 -18.32
N PHE A 308 2.74 -5.33 -19.62
CA PHE A 308 3.80 -4.60 -20.32
C PHE A 308 4.00 -3.15 -19.84
N ALA A 309 2.94 -2.52 -19.29
CA ALA A 309 2.93 -1.11 -18.96
C ALA A 309 3.34 -0.82 -17.51
N TYR A 310 3.24 -1.81 -16.60
CA TYR A 310 3.58 -1.59 -15.20
C TYR A 310 5.08 -1.44 -15.01
N ARG A 311 5.43 -0.35 -14.35
CA ARG A 311 6.79 -0.04 -13.92
C ARG A 311 6.90 -0.31 -12.43
N PHE A 312 7.52 -1.43 -12.03
CA PHE A 312 7.60 -1.79 -10.61
C PHE A 312 8.57 -0.90 -9.81
N ASP A 313 9.36 -0.07 -10.50
CA ASP A 313 10.09 1.06 -9.92
C ASP A 313 9.18 2.24 -9.54
N ILE A 314 7.96 2.30 -10.07
CA ILE A 314 6.99 3.39 -9.86
C ILE A 314 5.75 2.92 -9.09
N VAL A 315 5.30 1.69 -9.34
CA VAL A 315 4.10 1.11 -8.71
C VAL A 315 4.21 1.21 -7.18
N PRO A 316 3.16 1.70 -6.49
CA PRO A 316 3.16 1.79 -5.03
C PRO A 316 3.41 0.42 -4.39
N ILE A 317 4.24 0.37 -3.36
CA ILE A 317 4.64 -0.91 -2.73
C ILE A 317 3.44 -1.62 -2.09
N GLU A 318 2.45 -0.85 -1.63
CA GLU A 318 1.22 -1.32 -1.01
C GLU A 318 0.37 -2.11 -2.00
N LEU A 319 0.50 -1.83 -3.30
CA LEU A 319 -0.17 -2.58 -4.36
C LEU A 319 0.37 -4.01 -4.44
N ILE A 320 1.68 -4.19 -4.33
CA ILE A 320 2.31 -5.52 -4.32
C ILE A 320 1.79 -6.34 -3.14
N SER A 321 1.76 -5.77 -1.95
CA SER A 321 1.18 -6.42 -0.76
C SER A 321 -0.29 -6.79 -0.95
N SER A 322 -1.08 -5.90 -1.56
CA SER A 322 -2.51 -6.16 -1.80
C SER A 322 -2.75 -7.35 -2.76
N ILE A 323 -1.87 -7.54 -3.74
CA ILE A 323 -1.92 -8.66 -4.68
C ILE A 323 -1.66 -9.99 -3.95
N TYR A 324 -0.65 -10.03 -3.09
CA TYR A 324 -0.33 -11.23 -2.30
C TYR A 324 -1.49 -11.62 -1.39
N GLU A 325 -2.05 -10.64 -0.66
CA GLU A 325 -3.19 -10.88 0.22
C GLU A 325 -4.44 -11.35 -0.53
N GLU A 326 -4.70 -10.78 -1.71
CA GLU A 326 -5.84 -11.17 -2.51
C GLU A 326 -5.77 -12.64 -2.94
N PHE A 327 -4.60 -13.06 -3.43
CA PHE A 327 -4.40 -14.44 -3.80
C PHE A 327 -4.45 -15.39 -2.61
N TYR A 328 -3.93 -14.98 -1.46
CA TYR A 328 -4.09 -15.72 -0.20
C TYR A 328 -5.56 -15.96 0.14
N THR A 329 -6.38 -14.91 0.06
CA THR A 329 -7.82 -14.99 0.30
C THR A 329 -8.50 -15.93 -0.69
N ALA A 330 -8.03 -15.95 -1.95
CA ALA A 330 -8.55 -16.85 -2.96
C ALA A 330 -8.20 -18.33 -2.73
N LYS A 331 -7.11 -18.66 -2.01
CA LYS A 331 -6.81 -20.04 -1.57
C LYS A 331 -7.83 -20.55 -0.55
N GLN A 332 -8.31 -19.68 0.34
CA GLN A 332 -9.29 -20.05 1.39
C GLN A 332 -10.73 -20.24 0.84
N GLY A 333 -11.01 -19.76 -0.37
CA GLY A 333 -12.32 -19.85 -1.05
C GLY A 333 -13.14 -18.55 -0.96
N LYS A 334 -13.95 -18.26 -1.99
CA LYS A 334 -14.84 -17.07 -2.05
C LYS A 334 -15.78 -17.05 -0.83
N GLY A 335 -15.50 -16.18 0.14
CA GLY A 335 -16.32 -16.02 1.37
C GLY A 335 -15.73 -16.63 2.65
N ASN A 336 -14.58 -17.30 2.58
CA ASN A 336 -13.79 -17.73 3.74
C ASN A 336 -12.77 -16.65 4.12
N THR A 337 -13.22 -15.43 4.41
CA THR A 337 -12.37 -14.43 5.06
C THR A 337 -12.26 -14.80 6.53
N GLN A 338 -11.09 -15.30 6.96
CA GLN A 338 -10.75 -15.63 8.36
C GLN A 338 -10.70 -14.39 9.28
N GLY A 339 -11.68 -13.49 9.18
CA GLY A 339 -11.62 -12.17 9.81
C GLY A 339 -10.61 -11.20 9.17
N THR A 340 -9.81 -11.66 8.20
CA THR A 340 -8.85 -10.85 7.43
C THR A 340 -9.57 -9.87 6.51
N HIS A 341 -9.83 -8.67 7.03
CA HIS A 341 -10.29 -7.55 6.21
C HIS A 341 -9.07 -6.71 5.82
N TYR A 342 -8.68 -6.79 4.54
CA TYR A 342 -7.73 -5.86 3.93
C TYR A 342 -8.07 -4.44 4.33
N THR A 343 -7.14 -3.76 4.99
CA THR A 343 -7.31 -2.35 5.36
C THR A 343 -6.83 -1.49 4.19
N PRO A 344 -7.71 -0.66 3.57
CA PRO A 344 -7.29 0.21 2.48
C PRO A 344 -6.14 1.14 2.91
N PRO A 345 -5.10 1.35 2.08
CA PRO A 345 -3.93 2.16 2.45
C PRO A 345 -4.29 3.57 2.91
N ALA A 346 -5.23 4.22 2.21
CA ALA A 346 -5.73 5.55 2.59
C ALA A 346 -6.33 5.59 4.01
N LEU A 347 -6.95 4.50 4.47
CA LEU A 347 -7.51 4.41 5.81
C LEU A 347 -6.41 4.16 6.85
N ALA A 348 -5.39 3.36 6.50
CA ALA A 348 -4.22 3.16 7.35
C ALA A 348 -3.42 4.46 7.53
N GLU A 349 -3.10 5.16 6.44
CA GLU A 349 -2.45 6.47 6.45
C GLU A 349 -3.24 7.49 7.27
N TYR A 350 -4.57 7.55 7.07
CA TYR A 350 -5.41 8.45 7.85
C TYR A 350 -5.34 8.14 9.35
N LEU A 351 -5.42 6.89 9.77
CA LEU A 351 -5.27 6.51 11.18
C LEU A 351 -3.89 6.87 11.73
N LEU A 352 -2.82 6.57 11.00
CA LEU A 352 -1.45 6.85 11.41
C LEU A 352 -1.20 8.36 11.54
N SER A 353 -1.78 9.19 10.67
CA SER A 353 -1.69 10.66 10.79
C SER A 353 -2.23 11.20 12.13
N GLN A 354 -3.11 10.44 12.82
CA GLN A 354 -3.70 10.84 14.10
C GLN A 354 -2.89 10.42 15.32
N VAL A 355 -2.01 9.41 15.21
CA VAL A 355 -1.30 8.80 16.34
C VAL A 355 0.22 8.85 16.21
N LEU A 356 0.74 8.96 14.99
CA LEU A 356 2.15 9.19 14.67
C LEU A 356 2.32 10.62 14.16
N THR A 357 1.95 11.60 14.99
CA THR A 357 2.20 13.01 14.69
C THR A 357 3.70 13.30 14.71
N LYS A 358 4.12 14.47 14.22
CA LYS A 358 5.53 14.88 14.24
C LYS A 358 6.10 14.80 15.67
N GLU A 359 5.35 15.28 16.66
CA GLU A 359 5.75 15.32 18.07
C GLU A 359 5.92 13.92 18.68
N VAL A 360 5.13 12.95 18.20
CA VAL A 360 5.26 11.55 18.61
C VAL A 360 6.50 10.94 17.94
N LEU A 361 6.71 11.18 16.64
CA LEU A 361 7.85 10.69 15.88
C LEU A 361 9.20 11.26 16.37
N ASP A 362 9.23 12.51 16.83
CA ASP A 362 10.42 13.14 17.43
C ASP A 362 10.94 12.36 18.65
N LYS A 363 10.06 11.61 19.33
CA LYS A 363 10.41 10.75 20.48
C LYS A 363 10.86 9.35 20.09
N ARG A 364 10.94 9.03 18.80
CA ARG A 364 11.31 7.71 18.25
C ARG A 364 10.46 6.56 18.85
N PRO A 365 9.13 6.59 18.63
CA PRO A 365 8.21 5.69 19.29
C PRO A 365 8.38 4.26 18.78
N ARG A 366 8.13 3.27 19.65
CA ARG A 366 7.87 1.89 19.26
C ARG A 366 6.38 1.70 18.94
N VAL A 367 6.12 1.32 17.70
CA VAL A 367 4.81 0.99 17.15
C VAL A 367 4.61 -0.52 17.16
N LEU A 368 3.44 -0.95 17.64
CA LEU A 368 3.04 -2.35 17.62
C LEU A 368 1.65 -2.53 16.99
N ASP A 369 1.49 -3.55 16.14
CA ASP A 369 0.17 -4.04 15.69
C ASP A 369 -0.08 -5.48 16.19
N PRO A 370 -1.06 -5.73 17.08
CA PRO A 370 -1.29 -7.03 17.69
C PRO A 370 -2.09 -8.00 16.81
N ALA A 371 -2.55 -7.56 15.64
CA ALA A 371 -3.27 -8.38 14.66
C ALA A 371 -2.90 -7.88 13.26
N CYS A 372 -1.61 -7.93 12.93
CA CYS A 372 -1.05 -7.14 11.84
C CYS A 372 -1.45 -7.60 10.44
N GLY A 373 -1.99 -8.82 10.28
CA GLY A 373 -2.37 -9.36 8.98
C GLY A 373 -1.18 -9.34 8.00
N SER A 374 -1.41 -8.79 6.81
CA SER A 374 -0.39 -8.56 5.77
C SER A 374 0.59 -7.41 6.08
N GLY A 375 0.47 -6.76 7.23
CA GLY A 375 1.44 -5.79 7.74
C GLY A 375 1.24 -4.34 7.29
N ILE A 376 0.09 -3.96 6.72
CA ILE A 376 -0.13 -2.61 6.18
C ILE A 376 0.15 -1.49 7.19
N PHE A 377 -0.30 -1.60 8.44
CA PHE A 377 -0.01 -0.59 9.47
C PHE A 377 1.48 -0.54 9.83
N LEU A 378 2.18 -1.67 9.83
CA LEU A 378 3.62 -1.73 10.11
C LEU A 378 4.42 -1.09 8.98
N VAL A 379 4.06 -1.41 7.73
CA VAL A 379 4.67 -0.85 6.52
C VAL A 379 4.48 0.67 6.47
N GLU A 380 3.26 1.15 6.64
CA GLU A 380 2.99 2.60 6.62
C GLU A 380 3.60 3.34 7.80
N SER A 381 3.69 2.70 8.98
CA SER A 381 4.44 3.25 10.12
C SER A 381 5.92 3.39 9.80
N PHE A 382 6.52 2.35 9.20
CA PHE A 382 7.93 2.37 8.79
C PHE A 382 8.20 3.45 7.74
N ARG A 383 7.38 3.55 6.69
CA ARG A 383 7.49 4.60 5.65
C ARG A 383 7.39 6.00 6.24
N ARG A 384 6.44 6.20 7.15
CA ARG A 384 6.27 7.48 7.84
C ARG A 384 7.47 7.84 8.73
N MET A 385 8.02 6.88 9.47
CA MET A 385 9.25 7.06 10.25
C MET A 385 10.46 7.36 9.35
N ALA A 386 10.59 6.69 8.20
CA ALA A 386 11.64 6.96 7.23
C ALA A 386 11.53 8.39 6.66
N ARG A 387 10.33 8.84 6.26
CA ARG A 387 10.10 10.23 5.81
C ARG A 387 10.45 11.26 6.89
N HIS A 388 10.08 11.00 8.14
CA HIS A 388 10.42 11.86 9.27
C HIS A 388 11.93 11.93 9.51
N ALA A 389 12.63 10.79 9.48
CA ALA A 389 14.08 10.76 9.65
C ALA A 389 14.83 11.47 8.51
N VAL A 390 14.35 11.35 7.25
CA VAL A 390 14.87 12.12 6.11
C VAL A 390 14.69 13.63 6.31
N MET A 391 13.54 14.05 6.82
CA MET A 391 13.28 15.46 7.15
C MET A 391 14.26 15.98 8.21
N GLY A 392 14.45 15.25 9.32
CA GLY A 392 15.39 15.63 10.38
C GLY A 392 16.85 15.69 9.91
N LYS A 393 17.27 14.78 9.01
CA LYS A 393 18.60 14.82 8.40
C LYS A 393 18.82 16.04 7.51
N SER A 394 17.83 16.36 6.67
CA SER A 394 17.87 17.54 5.80
C SER A 394 18.03 18.83 6.63
N GLU A 395 17.32 18.93 7.76
CA GLU A 395 17.44 20.06 8.70
C GLU A 395 18.84 20.18 9.34
N SER A 396 19.51 19.05 9.59
CA SER A 396 20.85 19.01 10.19
C SER A 396 22.01 19.27 9.20
N GLY A 397 21.74 19.50 7.92
CA GLY A 397 22.76 19.77 6.90
C GLY A 397 23.54 18.54 6.42
N GLY A 398 22.96 17.34 6.53
CA GLY A 398 23.59 16.10 6.07
C GLY A 398 23.84 16.10 4.55
N LYS A 399 25.04 15.68 4.11
CA LYS A 399 25.53 15.83 2.72
C LYS A 399 24.65 15.21 1.62
N ASP A 400 23.84 14.20 1.92
CA ASP A 400 22.88 13.62 0.95
C ASP A 400 21.43 13.53 1.45
N GLY A 401 21.18 13.88 2.73
CA GLY A 401 19.88 13.80 3.41
C GLY A 401 19.21 12.41 3.48
N ARG A 402 19.78 11.37 2.87
CA ARG A 402 19.18 10.02 2.76
C ARG A 402 19.52 9.17 3.98
N LEU A 403 18.73 8.13 4.19
CA LEU A 403 18.96 7.18 5.28
C LEU A 403 19.94 6.10 4.83
N SER A 404 20.88 5.77 5.70
CA SER A 404 21.77 4.63 5.51
C SER A 404 21.03 3.32 5.76
N ARG A 405 21.62 2.22 5.33
CA ARG A 405 21.12 0.86 5.58
C ARG A 405 20.94 0.59 7.07
N GLU A 406 21.88 1.03 7.89
CA GLU A 406 21.90 0.87 9.34
C GLU A 406 20.78 1.67 10.01
N GLU A 407 20.49 2.88 9.53
CA GLU A 407 19.41 3.71 10.04
C GLU A 407 18.04 3.11 9.72
N LEU A 408 17.82 2.69 8.47
CA LEU A 408 16.59 1.99 8.07
C LEU A 408 16.42 0.69 8.88
N ARG A 409 17.51 -0.05 9.07
CA ARG A 409 17.53 -1.26 9.91
C ARG A 409 17.19 -0.92 11.36
N ALA A 410 17.73 0.16 11.92
CA ALA A 410 17.47 0.58 13.29
C ALA A 410 15.98 0.93 13.49
N ILE A 411 15.36 1.64 12.54
CA ILE A 411 13.92 1.91 12.57
C ILE A 411 13.13 0.60 12.62
N LEU A 412 13.39 -0.35 11.71
CA LEU A 412 12.73 -1.67 11.74
C LEU A 412 12.95 -2.39 13.07
N ALA A 413 14.20 -2.51 13.51
CA ALA A 413 14.60 -3.34 14.63
C ALA A 413 14.10 -2.81 15.99
N GLN A 414 14.00 -1.50 16.15
CA GLN A 414 13.74 -0.86 17.44
C GLN A 414 12.31 -0.33 17.55
N GLN A 415 11.71 0.07 16.43
CA GLN A 415 10.45 0.82 16.43
C GLN A 415 9.26 0.06 15.83
N ILE A 416 9.46 -1.07 15.15
CA ILE A 416 8.37 -1.85 14.54
C ILE A 416 8.23 -3.19 15.25
N ALA A 417 6.99 -3.55 15.60
CA ALA A 417 6.63 -4.86 16.12
C ALA A 417 5.25 -5.29 15.64
N GLY A 418 5.05 -6.57 15.33
CA GLY A 418 3.77 -7.11 14.87
C GLY A 418 3.48 -8.49 15.42
N ILE A 419 2.21 -8.77 15.68
CA ILE A 419 1.72 -10.11 16.05
C ILE A 419 0.65 -10.52 15.05
N GLU A 420 0.75 -11.75 14.53
CA GLU A 420 -0.22 -12.30 13.61
C GLU A 420 -0.45 -13.78 13.89
N LEU A 421 -1.71 -14.20 14.03
CA LEU A 421 -2.09 -15.58 14.33
C LEU A 421 -1.78 -16.53 13.18
N ASN A 422 -1.92 -16.05 11.94
CA ASN A 422 -1.73 -16.82 10.74
C ASN A 422 -0.28 -16.74 10.23
N PRO A 423 0.48 -17.85 10.25
CA PRO A 423 1.89 -17.82 9.87
C PRO A 423 2.12 -17.38 8.42
N GLU A 424 1.18 -17.63 7.51
CA GLU A 424 1.29 -17.17 6.11
C GLU A 424 1.10 -15.65 6.00
N ALA A 425 0.13 -15.08 6.72
CA ALA A 425 -0.05 -13.63 6.76
C ALA A 425 1.17 -12.93 7.41
N ALA A 426 1.75 -13.53 8.45
CA ALA A 426 2.99 -13.05 9.06
C ALA A 426 4.17 -13.06 8.08
N ARG A 427 4.25 -14.06 7.17
CA ARG A 427 5.24 -14.06 6.07
C ARG A 427 4.99 -12.92 5.08
N ILE A 428 3.74 -12.68 4.70
CA ILE A 428 3.38 -11.56 3.82
C ILE A 428 3.73 -10.20 4.48
N ALA A 429 3.53 -10.06 5.79
CA ALA A 429 3.95 -8.87 6.53
C ALA A 429 5.47 -8.67 6.53
N ALA A 430 6.23 -9.76 6.74
CA ALA A 430 7.69 -9.72 6.66
C ALA A 430 8.16 -9.28 5.26
N PHE A 431 7.58 -9.88 4.22
CA PHE A 431 7.88 -9.53 2.84
C PHE A 431 7.55 -8.07 2.52
N SER A 432 6.39 -7.58 2.94
CA SER A 432 5.96 -6.20 2.70
C SER A 432 6.88 -5.18 3.39
N LEU A 433 7.33 -5.48 4.62
CA LEU A 433 8.33 -4.66 5.32
C LEU A 433 9.69 -4.69 4.62
N SER A 434 10.12 -5.84 4.11
CA SER A 434 11.35 -5.95 3.31
C SER A 434 11.29 -5.12 2.03
N LEU A 435 10.16 -5.12 1.31
CA LEU A 435 9.96 -4.25 0.15
C LEU A 435 10.02 -2.77 0.51
N ALA A 436 9.40 -2.37 1.62
CA ALA A 436 9.45 -1.01 2.12
C ALA A 436 10.87 -0.60 2.53
N TRP A 437 11.62 -1.50 3.15
CA TRP A 437 13.01 -1.27 3.53
C TRP A 437 13.93 -1.10 2.31
N LEU A 438 13.74 -1.93 1.28
CA LEU A 438 14.44 -1.81 -0.01
C LEU A 438 14.06 -0.52 -0.75
N HIS A 439 12.81 -0.05 -0.60
CA HIS A 439 12.33 1.16 -1.27
C HIS A 439 13.14 2.42 -0.92
N TYR A 440 13.64 2.53 0.31
CA TYR A 440 14.43 3.70 0.75
C TYR A 440 15.94 3.58 0.53
N GLN A 441 16.45 2.42 0.09
CA GLN A 441 17.87 2.22 -0.20
C GLN A 441 18.27 2.72 -1.58
N LYS A 442 19.57 2.98 -1.79
CA LYS A 442 20.10 3.21 -3.15
C LYS A 442 20.37 1.86 -3.82
N ALA A 443 20.22 1.80 -5.14
CA ALA A 443 20.46 0.58 -5.92
C ALA A 443 21.86 -0.02 -5.68
N ARG A 444 22.89 0.82 -5.45
CA ARG A 444 24.28 0.38 -5.22
C ARG A 444 24.57 -0.09 -3.79
N ASP A 445 23.71 0.21 -2.81
CA ASP A 445 23.95 -0.15 -1.41
C ASP A 445 23.65 -1.64 -1.12
N ILE A 446 23.06 -2.33 -2.10
CA ILE A 446 22.65 -3.74 -1.99
C ILE A 446 23.83 -4.68 -2.30
N ASP A 447 24.89 -4.18 -2.93
CA ASP A 447 25.91 -5.00 -3.57
C ASP A 447 26.96 -5.61 -2.61
N GLU A 448 27.21 -5.00 -1.44
CA GLU A 448 28.29 -5.46 -0.54
C GLU A 448 27.86 -6.54 0.47
N ASN A 449 26.57 -6.64 0.79
CA ASN A 449 26.04 -7.72 1.63
C ASN A 449 24.53 -7.87 1.42
N ARG A 450 24.12 -8.55 0.34
CA ARG A 450 22.75 -8.65 -0.20
C ARG A 450 21.69 -9.23 0.77
N ALA A 451 22.11 -9.69 1.95
CA ALA A 451 21.25 -10.31 2.96
C ALA A 451 20.19 -9.36 3.53
N LEU A 452 18.91 -9.71 3.35
CA LEU A 452 17.80 -9.08 4.07
C LEU A 452 17.75 -9.53 5.53
N PRO A 453 17.40 -8.64 6.48
CA PRO A 453 17.15 -9.05 7.85
C PRO A 453 15.98 -10.03 7.96
N ASN A 454 16.15 -11.06 8.77
CA ASN A 454 15.07 -11.91 9.25
C ASN A 454 14.16 -11.12 10.18
N LEU A 455 12.91 -10.90 9.75
CA LEU A 455 11.94 -10.12 10.51
C LEU A 455 11.11 -10.97 11.47
N ARG A 456 10.96 -12.28 11.21
CA ARG A 456 10.11 -13.18 11.98
C ARG A 456 10.85 -13.81 13.16
N TRP A 457 10.13 -13.98 14.27
CA TRP A 457 10.59 -14.77 15.40
C TRP A 457 10.32 -16.26 15.16
N GLU A 458 11.29 -17.09 15.53
CA GLU A 458 11.21 -18.55 15.49
C GLU A 458 11.69 -19.14 16.81
N HIS A 459 10.93 -20.11 17.33
CA HIS A 459 11.22 -20.75 18.61
C HIS A 459 12.45 -21.66 18.54
N ASP A 460 12.51 -22.50 17.50
CA ASP A 460 13.47 -23.61 17.40
C ASP A 460 14.76 -23.25 16.64
N ARG A 461 15.08 -21.95 16.54
CA ARG A 461 16.24 -21.51 15.73
C ARG A 461 17.55 -21.85 16.45
N GLU A 462 18.30 -22.80 15.89
CA GLU A 462 19.55 -23.33 16.47
C GLU A 462 20.63 -22.25 16.73
N ARG A 463 20.67 -21.20 15.89
CA ARG A 463 21.63 -20.08 16.02
C ARG A 463 20.92 -18.74 15.89
N HIS A 464 21.07 -17.87 16.89
CA HIS A 464 20.60 -16.48 16.83
C HIS A 464 21.77 -15.55 16.50
N ASP A 465 21.67 -14.85 15.37
CA ASP A 465 22.56 -13.74 15.02
C ASP A 465 21.75 -12.44 15.08
N SER A 466 22.00 -11.61 16.08
CA SER A 466 21.33 -10.30 16.22
C SER A 466 21.60 -9.34 15.04
N ALA A 467 22.67 -9.57 14.26
CA ALA A 467 22.97 -8.84 13.04
C ALA A 467 22.10 -9.30 11.85
N GLN A 468 21.41 -10.43 11.94
CA GLN A 468 20.48 -10.90 10.90
C GLN A 468 19.04 -11.05 11.41
N HIS A 469 18.83 -11.35 12.68
CA HIS A 469 17.53 -11.74 13.25
C HIS A 469 16.93 -10.63 14.10
N LEU A 470 16.01 -9.86 13.51
CA LEU A 470 15.33 -8.75 14.17
C LEU A 470 14.18 -9.20 15.07
N ASN A 471 13.53 -10.32 14.75
CA ASN A 471 12.44 -10.91 15.56
C ASN A 471 11.31 -9.91 15.87
N ILE A 472 10.96 -9.06 14.90
CA ILE A 472 9.94 -8.01 15.03
C ILE A 472 8.52 -8.52 14.75
N LEU A 473 8.37 -9.71 14.16
CA LEU A 473 7.07 -10.34 13.89
C LEU A 473 6.91 -11.64 14.66
N TYR A 474 5.86 -11.73 15.49
CA TYR A 474 5.47 -12.94 16.21
C TYR A 474 4.33 -13.65 15.46
N ALA A 475 4.59 -14.86 14.97
CA ALA A 475 3.56 -15.69 14.35
C ALA A 475 2.87 -16.55 15.44
N GLY A 476 1.72 -16.09 15.94
CA GLY A 476 0.95 -16.80 16.95
C GLY A 476 -0.13 -15.94 17.63
N ASN A 477 -0.70 -16.45 18.71
CA ASN A 477 -1.78 -15.77 19.42
C ASN A 477 -1.25 -14.60 20.26
N ALA A 478 -1.75 -13.38 20.01
CA ALA A 478 -1.34 -12.19 20.74
C ALA A 478 -1.63 -12.23 22.25
N PHE A 479 -2.66 -12.97 22.67
CA PHE A 479 -3.00 -13.16 24.08
C PHE A 479 -2.06 -14.16 24.79
N GLU A 480 -1.34 -15.00 24.03
CA GLU A 480 -0.24 -15.82 24.54
C GLU A 480 1.07 -15.04 24.52
N ALA A 481 1.34 -14.33 23.42
CA ALA A 481 2.57 -13.55 23.23
C ALA A 481 2.82 -12.56 24.39
N ILE A 482 1.77 -11.85 24.83
CA ILE A 482 1.88 -10.89 25.95
C ILE A 482 2.18 -11.54 27.31
N GLN A 483 1.97 -12.85 27.44
CA GLN A 483 2.22 -13.61 28.66
C GLN A 483 3.41 -14.56 28.51
N ASN A 484 4.16 -14.45 27.41
CA ASN A 484 5.27 -15.34 27.12
C ASN A 484 6.45 -15.05 28.07
N GLY A 485 7.03 -16.11 28.64
CA GLY A 485 8.15 -16.02 29.58
C GLY A 485 9.52 -15.90 28.92
N ASP A 486 9.66 -16.12 27.60
CA ASP A 486 10.93 -15.86 26.89
C ASP A 486 11.20 -14.35 26.90
N ALA A 487 12.35 -13.96 27.46
CA ALA A 487 12.73 -12.56 27.62
C ALA A 487 12.71 -11.77 26.29
N ARG A 488 13.07 -12.40 25.17
CA ARG A 488 13.08 -11.76 23.84
C ARG A 488 11.67 -11.48 23.33
N VAL A 489 10.72 -12.36 23.66
CA VAL A 489 9.31 -12.15 23.33
C VAL A 489 8.71 -11.10 24.27
N ALA A 490 8.99 -11.21 25.57
CA ALA A 490 8.47 -10.27 26.58
C ALA A 490 8.94 -8.82 26.33
N GLU A 491 10.19 -8.60 25.90
CA GLU A 491 10.72 -7.27 25.59
C GLU A 491 9.94 -6.57 24.45
N ARG A 492 9.49 -7.34 23.45
CA ARG A 492 8.87 -6.82 22.22
C ARG A 492 7.35 -6.86 22.25
N PHE A 493 6.78 -7.86 22.91
CA PHE A 493 5.35 -8.19 22.84
C PHE A 493 4.69 -8.29 24.23
N GLY A 494 5.43 -8.03 25.32
CA GLY A 494 4.92 -8.05 26.69
C GLY A 494 4.19 -6.77 27.11
N PRO A 495 3.75 -6.69 28.37
CA PRO A 495 3.05 -5.52 28.90
C PRO A 495 3.91 -4.26 28.86
N GLY A 496 3.33 -3.12 28.44
CA GLY A 496 4.02 -1.84 28.40
C GLY A 496 5.15 -1.72 27.36
N CYS A 497 5.22 -2.64 26.40
CA CYS A 497 6.31 -2.69 25.42
C CYS A 497 6.25 -1.59 24.35
N ALA A 498 5.08 -0.96 24.12
CA ALA A 498 4.85 -0.04 23.01
C ALA A 498 4.49 1.39 23.45
N ASP A 499 4.98 2.39 22.70
CA ASP A 499 4.50 3.79 22.79
C ASP A 499 3.18 3.96 22.07
N VAL A 500 3.07 3.32 20.91
CA VAL A 500 1.98 3.48 19.97
C VAL A 500 1.48 2.11 19.59
N VAL A 501 0.18 1.88 19.69
CA VAL A 501 -0.44 0.63 19.22
C VAL A 501 -1.46 0.95 18.13
N VAL A 502 -1.31 0.30 16.99
CA VAL A 502 -2.18 0.49 15.82
C VAL A 502 -2.79 -0.83 15.39
N GLY A 503 -3.87 -0.80 14.63
CA GLY A 503 -4.35 -2.03 13.99
C GLY A 503 -5.82 -2.04 13.63
N ASN A 504 -6.18 -3.11 12.92
CA ASN A 504 -7.55 -3.48 12.57
C ASN A 504 -7.81 -4.91 13.08
N PRO A 505 -8.12 -5.08 14.39
CA PRO A 505 -8.38 -6.40 14.94
C PRO A 505 -9.63 -7.03 14.31
N PRO A 506 -9.81 -8.36 14.42
CA PRO A 506 -11.02 -9.02 13.95
C PRO A 506 -12.29 -8.47 14.63
N TRP A 507 -13.37 -8.39 13.85
CA TRP A 507 -14.67 -7.86 14.28
C TRP A 507 -15.70 -8.98 14.50
N GLY A 508 -16.54 -8.80 15.50
CA GLY A 508 -17.63 -9.72 15.84
C GLY A 508 -17.13 -11.04 16.43
N GLU A 509 -18.00 -12.05 16.38
CA GLU A 509 -17.68 -13.40 16.84
C GLU A 509 -16.79 -14.13 15.84
N VAL A 510 -16.00 -15.09 16.34
CA VAL A 510 -15.20 -15.99 15.51
C VAL A 510 -16.11 -16.74 14.55
N LYS A 511 -15.80 -16.67 13.24
CA LYS A 511 -16.65 -17.25 12.21
C LYS A 511 -16.61 -18.78 12.25
N LYS A 512 -17.69 -19.43 11.81
CA LYS A 512 -17.81 -20.90 11.80
C LYS A 512 -16.75 -21.60 10.93
N ASN A 513 -16.26 -20.94 9.90
CA ASN A 513 -15.24 -21.43 8.97
C ASN A 513 -13.81 -21.05 9.38
N ASP A 514 -13.63 -20.24 10.42
CA ASP A 514 -12.31 -19.80 10.89
C ASP A 514 -11.71 -20.82 11.86
N LYS A 515 -10.90 -21.74 11.33
CA LYS A 515 -10.26 -22.80 12.12
C LYS A 515 -9.23 -22.24 13.12
N LEU A 516 -8.41 -21.28 12.69
CA LEU A 516 -7.36 -20.68 13.52
C LEU A 516 -7.98 -19.85 14.66
N GLY A 517 -8.93 -18.96 14.33
CA GLY A 517 -9.64 -18.17 15.32
C GLY A 517 -10.37 -19.04 16.34
N LYS A 518 -10.97 -20.15 15.92
CA LYS A 518 -11.63 -21.10 16.85
C LYS A 518 -10.67 -21.75 17.82
N ALA A 519 -9.47 -22.12 17.37
CA ALA A 519 -8.44 -22.68 18.23
C ALA A 519 -7.88 -21.63 19.21
N ALA A 520 -7.74 -20.38 18.76
CA ALA A 520 -7.23 -19.27 19.56
C ALA A 520 -8.23 -18.73 20.60
N TRP A 521 -9.53 -18.77 20.30
CA TRP A 521 -10.57 -18.09 21.09
C TRP A 521 -10.69 -18.52 22.56
N PRO A 522 -10.57 -19.81 22.93
CA PRO A 522 -10.58 -20.21 24.34
C PRO A 522 -9.51 -19.50 25.18
N ILE A 523 -8.34 -19.26 24.59
CA ILE A 523 -7.21 -18.59 25.23
C ILE A 523 -7.53 -17.10 25.40
N THR A 524 -8.02 -16.45 24.35
CA THR A 524 -8.50 -15.06 24.40
C THR A 524 -9.56 -14.86 25.48
N LYS A 525 -10.54 -15.76 25.57
CA LYS A 525 -11.59 -15.74 26.60
C LYS A 525 -11.03 -15.90 28.01
N LYS A 526 -10.11 -16.85 28.21
CA LYS A 526 -9.45 -17.05 29.51
C LYS A 526 -8.65 -15.82 29.92
N TRP A 527 -8.00 -15.16 28.96
CA TRP A 527 -7.26 -13.93 29.21
C TRP A 527 -8.18 -12.76 29.57
N CYS A 528 -9.33 -12.64 28.91
CA CYS A 528 -10.37 -11.64 29.17
C CYS A 528 -11.18 -11.94 30.46
N ASP A 529 -10.48 -11.99 31.60
CA ASP A 529 -11.07 -12.28 32.90
C ASP A 529 -11.87 -11.07 33.45
N PRO A 530 -13.19 -11.20 33.66
CA PRO A 530 -14.02 -10.15 34.27
C PRO A 530 -13.56 -9.73 35.67
N LYS A 531 -12.89 -10.62 36.42
CA LYS A 531 -12.33 -10.28 37.75
C LYS A 531 -11.19 -9.26 37.66
N LYS A 532 -10.54 -9.18 36.49
CA LYS A 532 -9.50 -8.19 36.17
C LYS A 532 -10.08 -6.97 35.44
N GLY A 533 -11.41 -6.81 35.42
CA GLY A 533 -12.09 -5.72 34.73
C GLY A 533 -12.11 -5.85 33.20
N ARG A 534 -11.74 -7.01 32.64
CA ARG A 534 -11.64 -7.26 31.20
C ARG A 534 -12.91 -7.88 30.64
N PHE A 535 -14.00 -7.12 30.69
CA PHE A 535 -15.31 -7.56 30.19
C PHE A 535 -15.33 -7.58 28.65
N VAL A 536 -15.93 -8.63 28.09
CA VAL A 536 -16.24 -8.77 26.66
C VAL A 536 -17.70 -9.21 26.52
N GLY A 537 -18.49 -8.47 25.75
CA GLY A 537 -19.88 -8.77 25.44
C GLY A 537 -20.03 -9.39 24.05
N ASP A 538 -21.01 -10.27 23.90
CA ASP A 538 -21.41 -10.90 22.62
C ASP A 538 -20.21 -11.50 21.84
N ASN A 539 -19.25 -12.07 22.57
CA ASN A 539 -17.99 -12.62 22.03
C ASN A 539 -17.27 -11.65 21.05
N GLU A 540 -17.41 -10.34 21.25
CA GLU A 540 -16.86 -9.33 20.36
C GLU A 540 -15.33 -9.28 20.45
N GLN A 541 -14.65 -9.80 19.44
CA GLN A 541 -13.19 -9.84 19.38
C GLN A 541 -12.57 -8.45 19.48
N SER A 542 -13.17 -7.42 18.88
CA SER A 542 -12.67 -6.04 18.96
C SER A 542 -12.57 -5.53 20.41
N GLN A 543 -13.49 -5.93 21.30
CA GLN A 543 -13.43 -5.55 22.72
C GLN A 543 -12.27 -6.25 23.45
N ALA A 544 -12.00 -7.52 23.13
CA ALA A 544 -10.86 -8.25 23.69
C ALA A 544 -9.53 -7.59 23.28
N PHE A 545 -9.41 -7.19 22.02
CA PHE A 545 -8.22 -6.50 21.52
C PHE A 545 -8.04 -5.11 22.13
N VAL A 546 -9.11 -4.34 22.39
CA VAL A 546 -8.97 -3.06 23.12
C VAL A 546 -8.36 -3.27 24.51
N HIS A 547 -8.77 -4.31 25.25
CA HIS A 547 -8.13 -4.64 26.52
C HIS A 547 -6.65 -5.03 26.33
N LEU A 548 -6.34 -5.83 25.32
CA LEU A 548 -4.96 -6.22 24.99
C LEU A 548 -4.08 -5.00 24.70
N VAL A 549 -4.58 -4.07 23.87
CA VAL A 549 -3.89 -2.82 23.55
C VAL A 549 -3.59 -2.00 24.80
N LEU A 550 -4.54 -1.90 25.73
CA LEU A 550 -4.30 -1.22 27.01
C LEU A 550 -3.21 -1.89 27.87
N GLU A 551 -2.98 -3.19 27.75
CA GLU A 551 -1.86 -3.85 28.43
C GLU A 551 -0.54 -3.67 27.69
N LEU A 552 -0.55 -3.67 26.35
CA LEU A 552 0.64 -3.48 25.51
C LEU A 552 1.21 -2.06 25.58
N LEU A 553 0.35 -1.06 25.75
CA LEU A 553 0.77 0.34 25.88
C LEU A 553 1.50 0.60 27.21
N ARG A 554 2.58 1.37 27.16
CA ARG A 554 3.14 2.05 28.33
C ARG A 554 2.16 3.12 28.85
N GLU A 555 2.33 3.59 30.08
CA GLU A 555 1.57 4.75 30.59
C GLU A 555 1.80 5.99 29.71
N GLY A 556 0.73 6.71 29.37
CA GLY A 556 0.76 7.82 28.41
C GLY A 556 0.92 7.40 26.94
N GLY A 557 1.01 6.10 26.65
CA GLY A 557 1.04 5.59 25.29
C GLY A 557 -0.30 5.79 24.58
N VAL A 558 -0.26 5.92 23.25
CA VAL A 558 -1.45 6.20 22.41
C VAL A 558 -1.79 5.02 21.51
N ALA A 559 -3.08 4.79 21.27
CA ALA A 559 -3.55 3.82 20.31
C ALA A 559 -4.41 4.46 19.23
N GLY A 560 -4.37 3.89 18.04
CA GLY A 560 -5.29 4.16 16.94
C GLY A 560 -5.83 2.84 16.40
N MET A 561 -7.14 2.62 16.44
CA MET A 561 -7.73 1.34 16.05
C MET A 561 -8.91 1.50 15.11
N LEU A 562 -9.02 0.59 14.14
CA LEU A 562 -10.25 0.34 13.40
C LEU A 562 -11.08 -0.72 14.14
N LEU A 563 -12.24 -0.32 14.65
CA LEU A 563 -13.07 -1.17 15.51
C LEU A 563 -14.46 -1.33 14.92
N SER A 564 -15.08 -2.49 15.16
CA SER A 564 -16.53 -2.63 15.02
C SER A 564 -17.25 -1.52 15.79
N SER A 565 -18.21 -0.83 15.17
CA SER A 565 -19.02 0.18 15.85
C SER A 565 -19.79 -0.39 17.06
N GLY A 566 -19.93 -1.71 17.14
CA GLY A 566 -20.49 -2.43 18.27
C GLY A 566 -19.77 -2.13 19.61
N VAL A 567 -18.50 -1.72 19.58
CA VAL A 567 -17.77 -1.29 20.81
C VAL A 567 -18.44 -0.09 21.50
N LEU A 568 -19.11 0.78 20.72
CA LEU A 568 -19.85 1.93 21.24
C LEU A 568 -21.32 1.61 21.48
N PHE A 569 -21.97 0.92 20.54
CA PHE A 569 -23.43 0.88 20.48
C PHE A 569 -24.08 -0.39 21.06
N LYS A 570 -23.34 -1.49 21.29
CA LYS A 570 -23.93 -2.73 21.86
C LYS A 570 -24.44 -2.49 23.28
N GLN A 571 -25.68 -2.88 23.56
CA GLN A 571 -26.37 -2.64 24.83
C GLN A 571 -26.29 -3.80 25.83
N ALA A 572 -25.70 -4.94 25.46
CA ALA A 572 -25.50 -6.06 26.39
C ALA A 572 -24.74 -5.63 27.66
N LYS A 573 -25.09 -6.18 28.82
CA LYS A 573 -24.52 -5.80 30.13
C LYS A 573 -22.98 -5.84 30.15
N ASN A 574 -22.38 -6.87 29.56
CA ASN A 574 -20.92 -6.97 29.46
C ASN A 574 -20.32 -5.94 28.50
N SER A 575 -21.01 -5.56 27.43
CA SER A 575 -20.58 -4.47 26.54
C SER A 575 -20.65 -3.10 27.22
N GLN A 576 -21.62 -2.87 28.09
CA GLN A 576 -21.67 -1.66 28.95
C GLN A 576 -20.49 -1.63 29.92
N LYS A 577 -20.22 -2.76 30.61
CA LYS A 577 -19.07 -2.88 31.51
C LYS A 577 -17.73 -2.75 30.80
N PHE A 578 -17.62 -3.27 29.57
CA PHE A 578 -16.47 -3.07 28.69
C PHE A 578 -16.20 -1.57 28.50
N ARG A 579 -17.22 -0.79 28.09
CA ARG A 579 -17.06 0.66 27.91
C ARG A 579 -16.64 1.36 29.20
N GLY A 580 -17.26 0.99 30.33
CA GLY A 580 -16.87 1.50 31.65
C GLY A 580 -15.39 1.24 31.95
N SER A 581 -14.90 0.03 31.69
CA SER A 581 -13.48 -0.33 31.86
C SER A 581 -12.56 0.43 30.90
N TRP A 582 -12.93 0.54 29.62
CA TRP A 582 -12.14 1.25 28.61
C TRP A 582 -11.98 2.75 28.97
N LEU A 583 -13.08 3.42 29.34
CA LEU A 583 -13.10 4.84 29.73
C LEU A 583 -12.51 5.12 31.11
N ALA A 584 -12.38 4.10 31.97
CA ALA A 584 -11.71 4.24 33.26
C ALA A 584 -10.18 4.12 33.13
N ARG A 585 -9.70 3.39 32.12
CA ARG A 585 -8.27 3.08 31.91
C ARG A 585 -7.61 3.92 30.82
N SER A 586 -8.40 4.69 30.07
CA SER A 586 -7.91 5.51 28.97
C SER A 586 -8.75 6.75 28.74
N ARG A 587 -8.15 7.73 28.05
CA ARG A 587 -8.82 8.91 27.53
C ARG A 587 -9.03 8.74 26.02
N LEU A 588 -10.27 8.79 25.57
CA LEU A 588 -10.57 8.83 24.13
C LEU A 588 -10.12 10.17 23.55
N GLY A 589 -9.44 10.11 22.39
CA GLY A 589 -9.07 11.28 21.60
C GLY A 589 -10.10 11.54 20.51
N ARG A 590 -9.93 10.90 19.35
CA ARG A 590 -10.79 11.09 18.17
C ARG A 590 -11.60 9.83 17.89
N VAL A 591 -12.89 10.01 17.59
CA VAL A 591 -13.77 8.92 17.15
C VAL A 591 -14.45 9.30 15.85
N VAL A 592 -14.14 8.59 14.77
CA VAL A 592 -14.74 8.81 13.44
C VAL A 592 -15.64 7.64 13.09
N ASN A 593 -16.89 7.92 12.77
CA ASN A 593 -17.86 6.91 12.38
C ASN A 593 -17.95 6.82 10.85
N PHE A 594 -17.57 5.67 10.30
CA PHE A 594 -17.55 5.40 8.86
C PHE A 594 -18.82 4.69 8.35
N ALA A 595 -19.86 4.57 9.18
CA ALA A 595 -21.06 3.80 8.83
C ALA A 595 -21.66 4.17 7.46
N HIS A 596 -21.73 5.45 7.07
CA HIS A 596 -22.35 5.85 5.79
C HIS A 596 -21.42 5.73 4.57
N VAL A 597 -20.13 5.51 4.77
CA VAL A 597 -19.11 5.43 3.70
C VAL A 597 -18.45 4.05 3.65
N ARG A 598 -18.89 3.11 4.49
CA ARG A 598 -18.30 1.77 4.65
C ARG A 598 -18.18 0.98 3.36
N ASP A 599 -19.13 1.16 2.45
CA ASP A 599 -19.13 0.49 1.15
C ASP A 599 -17.98 1.02 0.26
N LEU A 600 -17.57 2.28 0.39
CA LEU A 600 -16.44 2.82 -0.38
C LEU A 600 -15.10 2.15 -0.01
N TYR A 601 -14.95 1.73 1.26
CA TYR A 601 -13.70 1.15 1.75
C TYR A 601 -13.66 -0.37 1.63
N PHE A 602 -14.81 -1.04 1.78
CA PHE A 602 -14.82 -2.49 1.88
C PHE A 602 -15.68 -3.20 0.81
N SER A 603 -16.35 -2.50 -0.10
CA SER A 603 -17.11 -3.11 -1.21
C SER A 603 -16.30 -3.22 -2.51
N GLY A 604 -16.61 -4.22 -3.35
CA GLY A 604 -16.02 -4.43 -4.66
C GLY A 604 -16.81 -5.50 -5.44
N LYS A 605 -16.76 -5.49 -6.78
CA LYS A 605 -17.51 -6.45 -7.63
C LYS A 605 -17.16 -7.92 -7.33
N ASP A 606 -15.96 -8.17 -6.81
CA ASP A 606 -15.50 -9.50 -6.37
C ASP A 606 -15.72 -9.79 -4.88
N ARG A 607 -16.15 -8.77 -4.12
CA ARG A 607 -16.57 -8.85 -2.71
C ARG A 607 -18.10 -8.88 -2.67
N ALA A 608 -18.68 -9.90 -3.30
CA ALA A 608 -20.13 -10.03 -3.43
C ALA A 608 -20.87 -10.03 -2.08
N ASN A 609 -21.83 -9.12 -1.94
CA ASN A 609 -23.07 -9.22 -1.16
C ASN A 609 -23.01 -9.80 0.27
N LYS A 610 -22.25 -9.18 1.18
CA LYS A 610 -22.60 -9.19 2.61
C LYS A 610 -22.43 -7.77 3.15
N GLY A 611 -23.47 -7.24 3.80
CA GLY A 611 -23.43 -5.90 4.37
C GLY A 611 -22.19 -5.72 5.24
N ILE A 612 -21.33 -4.77 4.86
CA ILE A 612 -20.13 -4.44 5.63
C ILE A 612 -20.60 -3.94 6.99
N ALA A 613 -20.08 -4.53 8.07
CA ALA A 613 -20.42 -4.10 9.41
C ALA A 613 -19.99 -2.63 9.60
N PRO A 614 -20.84 -1.78 10.21
CA PRO A 614 -20.44 -0.41 10.51
C PRO A 614 -19.23 -0.42 11.44
N PHE A 615 -18.23 0.38 11.12
CA PHE A 615 -16.96 0.46 11.85
C PHE A 615 -16.61 1.92 12.19
N ILE A 616 -15.71 2.07 13.15
CA ILE A 616 -15.18 3.35 13.60
C ILE A 616 -13.65 3.33 13.52
N LEU A 617 -13.07 4.52 13.47
CA LEU A 617 -11.70 4.76 13.90
C LEU A 617 -11.76 5.39 15.29
N ALA A 618 -11.01 4.85 16.24
CA ALA A 618 -10.89 5.41 17.58
C ALA A 618 -9.41 5.60 17.94
N THR A 619 -9.06 6.79 18.44
CA THR A 619 -7.79 7.02 19.12
C THR A 619 -7.99 7.16 20.61
N PHE A 620 -7.06 6.66 21.42
CA PHE A 620 -7.11 6.78 22.87
C PHE A 620 -5.73 6.71 23.52
N GLU A 621 -5.58 7.32 24.68
CA GLU A 621 -4.33 7.39 25.44
C GLU A 621 -4.49 6.66 26.78
N LYS A 622 -3.53 5.81 27.14
CA LYS A 622 -3.54 5.06 28.39
C LYS A 622 -3.22 5.97 29.59
N GLY A 623 -4.00 5.88 30.66
CA GLY A 623 -3.71 6.52 31.94
C GLY A 623 -3.90 8.04 32.02
N ALA A 624 -4.27 8.72 30.93
CA ALA A 624 -4.42 10.19 30.92
C ALA A 624 -5.63 10.69 31.75
N GLU A 625 -5.46 11.83 32.43
CA GLU A 625 -6.51 12.48 33.24
C GLU A 625 -7.75 12.86 32.43
N ARG A 626 -8.93 12.76 33.06
CA ARG A 626 -10.23 13.10 32.46
C ARG A 626 -10.34 14.60 32.16
N ARG A 627 -9.91 15.03 30.98
CA ARG A 627 -10.45 16.18 30.27
C ARG A 627 -10.84 15.70 28.87
N ALA A 628 -12.14 15.57 28.61
CA ALA A 628 -12.65 14.98 27.37
C ALA A 628 -13.26 16.05 26.48
N SER A 629 -12.64 16.28 25.33
CA SER A 629 -13.30 16.83 24.14
C SER A 629 -13.47 15.68 23.17
N ILE A 630 -14.62 15.02 23.16
CA ILE A 630 -14.91 13.96 22.19
C ILE A 630 -15.36 14.62 20.88
N LEU A 631 -14.49 14.64 19.88
CA LEU A 631 -14.89 15.03 18.53
C LEU A 631 -15.44 13.79 17.81
N LEU A 632 -16.77 13.72 17.67
CA LEU A 632 -17.46 12.70 16.90
C LEU A 632 -17.69 13.20 15.47
N LEU A 633 -16.90 12.72 14.50
CA LEU A 633 -17.10 13.04 13.09
C LEU A 633 -17.97 11.95 12.45
N VAL A 634 -19.12 12.34 11.91
CA VAL A 634 -20.01 11.46 11.14
C VAL A 634 -19.70 11.68 9.67
N GLY A 635 -19.05 10.70 9.02
CA GLY A 635 -18.86 10.77 7.57
C GLY A 635 -20.21 10.68 6.87
N GLN A 636 -20.62 11.72 6.13
CA GLN A 636 -21.82 11.70 5.28
C GLN A 636 -21.41 11.72 3.81
N THR A 637 -22.07 10.91 2.97
CA THR A 637 -21.99 11.06 1.52
C THR A 637 -23.12 11.98 1.05
N TYR A 638 -22.78 13.08 0.38
CA TYR A 638 -23.74 13.83 -0.43
C TYR A 638 -23.95 13.06 -1.74
N ARG A 639 -25.01 12.25 -1.83
CA ARG A 639 -25.51 11.84 -3.14
C ARG A 639 -26.17 13.07 -3.77
N TYR A 640 -25.54 13.63 -4.80
CA TYR A 640 -26.20 14.54 -5.74
C TYR A 640 -27.31 13.75 -6.47
N ARG A 641 -28.46 13.56 -5.81
CA ARG A 641 -29.71 13.30 -6.52
C ARG A 641 -30.02 14.59 -7.28
N ARG A 642 -30.29 14.51 -8.58
CA ARG A 642 -30.96 15.58 -9.33
C ARG A 642 -32.15 16.07 -8.48
N GLN A 643 -32.00 17.21 -7.81
CA GLN A 643 -33.10 17.84 -7.08
C GLN A 643 -33.76 18.85 -8.00
N ASP A 644 -35.07 18.70 -8.08
CA ASP A 644 -36.06 19.66 -8.54
C ASP A 644 -35.67 21.11 -8.14
N PRO A 645 -35.64 22.08 -9.08
CA PRO A 645 -35.10 23.44 -8.89
C PRO A 645 -35.89 24.35 -7.93
N ARG A 646 -36.63 23.82 -6.95
CA ARG A 646 -37.51 24.60 -6.06
C ARG A 646 -37.20 24.53 -4.56
N ARG A 647 -36.01 24.10 -4.13
CA ARG A 647 -35.61 24.17 -2.71
C ARG A 647 -34.34 24.97 -2.47
N ASP A 648 -34.50 26.02 -1.66
CA ASP A 648 -33.53 27.02 -1.23
C ASP A 648 -32.34 26.39 -0.46
N PRO A 649 -31.07 26.68 -0.84
CA PRO A 649 -29.88 26.16 -0.18
C PRO A 649 -29.50 27.02 1.04
N ARG A 650 -30.18 26.81 2.17
CA ARG A 650 -29.76 27.36 3.46
C ARG A 650 -29.88 26.31 4.54
N HIS A 651 -28.87 25.45 4.70
CA HIS A 651 -28.48 24.82 5.97
C HIS A 651 -27.06 24.24 5.85
N LEU A 652 -26.08 25.04 6.27
CA LEU A 652 -24.70 24.65 6.54
C LEU A 652 -24.62 23.82 7.84
N GLY A 653 -23.61 22.95 7.92
CA GLY A 653 -23.50 21.83 8.86
C GLY A 653 -23.64 22.16 10.34
N HIS A 654 -24.32 21.27 11.06
CA HIS A 654 -24.31 21.25 12.53
C HIS A 654 -23.33 20.18 13.02
N ALA A 655 -22.27 20.64 13.68
CA ALA A 655 -21.53 19.84 14.64
C ALA A 655 -22.42 19.65 15.89
N LEU A 656 -22.78 18.41 16.21
CA LEU A 656 -23.44 18.10 17.47
C LEU A 656 -22.35 17.94 18.55
N ALA A 657 -22.10 19.01 19.29
CA ALA A 657 -21.48 18.90 20.59
C ALA A 657 -22.51 18.27 21.55
N VAL A 658 -22.21 17.09 22.08
CA VAL A 658 -22.97 16.50 23.19
C VAL A 658 -22.32 17.01 24.48
N PRO A 659 -23.01 17.77 25.35
CA PRO A 659 -22.48 18.14 26.66
C PRO A 659 -22.33 16.90 27.55
N GLY A 660 -21.31 16.93 28.41
CA GLY A 660 -20.78 15.78 29.16
C GLY A 660 -21.64 15.23 30.30
#